data_AF-A0A0Q9RE79-F1
#
_entry.id   AF-A0A0Q9RE79-F1
#
_cell.length_a   1.000
_cell.length_b   1.000
_cell.length_c   1.000
_cell.angle_alpha   90.00
_cell.angle_beta   90.00
_cell.angle_gamma   90.00
#
_symmetry.space_group_name_H-M   'P 1'
#
loop_
_entity.id
_entity.type
_entity.pdbx_description
1 polymer ?
#
loop_
_entity_poly.entity_id
_entity_poly.type
_entity_poly.pdbx_seq_one_letter_code
_entity_poly.pdbx_strand_id
1 'polypeptide(L)'
;MTRKLIPLLLSLFVVMGSLQFGNVVKAEQNGSDVSEVVKLIIVEKDGFVHPGISVDPEKLENTRQELMKGNNPWISYYNAMKQTKYASLKFESANLKAGTIDTPKDSTFKKSAANVNLSSDGFRAYTQAVLYYLTGNSQYRYNAIRLVRIWENMNPNEFQYFADSHIHVGTPFYYMVSAAELLRYTTVVDAVYNDGQNGIMNYNLTWTEEDTNKLTKNLIDPVISTFLYSNYRYMNQHLYPVIGAMAGYIFKDDKARYEEAVEWAMVNSTTEKPDINGALKNQFHLIEANDPRNPTGVSYIQHLEMGRDQAHGSGDVIDLTGIARILTQQKTKIDPIIGTVSTAVYAQTPYTFLNQRILEGAEKLYRYMGGYTIPWTELGYQDFGGQVSEAYRGRTGLYFNMSELYDAYRYMEGMTKEELEKRAPQLSFMANHLTSPSFYNGSNLTNFWGSFSDNKMTEIGCEYWLSIPSERNLDKEIAIPAQAQDSSVSFVERGAILDKSLASVKKEEETTYIRVKSSINQEQIKETDYDSQYPKDIKTIRGGNQIALPSLIKINKPESEFNSLRIRSNGNAKLLISSNNYYGEAYQEVTIPNTQGEWKNIVYNTNGKKQISRTARQLANLDFYSVISDTDVQVDFDRLQYINANGGLKTNVPTFKGNLSQVQYLLKKVPFEQKMELDNADNVTFSFVNAPKGMTIDSDGTIKWTPDKKTDEPILVTVVADNGVVVNTAQLKFVVSNNHHEAYEAVLSTYNQNQVYTQKSFLEFSKHKEEVETLLKGSTEDSIFLTTLNEMVTSINALELLNPKLEDGTFNYYAYDSIIPSATTMNKDNIKWLVDNDTATFSGDLRAPSIFDFGPEYKISAKAFSFQARRGFPNRSEGMNVYGSNDGVNWIILTETFTTKTEAMETLRVKDSLVNESFRYLKFQVDYPGIPTDPSYPGISSFAELRIDGTRYEVNE
;
A
#
# COMPACT_ATOMS: atom_id res chain seq x y z
N MET A 1 -17.75 -30.64 -53.50
CA MET A 1 -16.50 -31.43 -53.65
C MET A 1 -15.95 -31.70 -52.25
N THR A 2 -16.31 -32.84 -51.65
CA THR A 2 -15.40 -33.98 -51.34
C THR A 2 -14.26 -33.57 -50.39
N ARG A 3 -14.31 -33.85 -49.09
CA ARG A 3 -14.15 -35.15 -48.36
C ARG A 3 -12.88 -35.05 -47.48
N LYS A 4 -12.99 -35.18 -46.16
CA LYS A 4 -12.48 -36.33 -45.37
C LYS A 4 -12.47 -36.04 -43.86
N LEU A 5 -13.24 -36.84 -43.13
CA LEU A 5 -13.06 -37.21 -41.72
C LEU A 5 -11.96 -38.27 -41.62
N ILE A 6 -11.12 -38.21 -40.56
CA ILE A 6 -10.56 -39.38 -39.86
C ILE A 6 -10.39 -39.01 -38.36
N PRO A 7 -10.84 -39.86 -37.41
CA PRO A 7 -10.61 -39.72 -35.98
C PRO A 7 -9.34 -40.48 -35.53
N LEU A 8 -8.68 -40.05 -34.46
CA LEU A 8 -7.66 -40.87 -33.80
C LEU A 8 -8.00 -41.07 -32.32
N LEU A 9 -8.10 -42.36 -31.96
CA LEU A 9 -8.24 -42.88 -30.61
C LEU A 9 -7.05 -42.45 -29.74
N LEU A 10 -7.32 -42.03 -28.50
CA LEU A 10 -6.31 -42.02 -27.43
C LEU A 10 -6.50 -43.26 -26.55
N SER A 11 -5.51 -44.14 -26.60
CA SER A 11 -5.35 -45.30 -25.73
C SER A 11 -4.84 -44.87 -24.35
N LEU A 12 -5.49 -45.33 -23.28
CA LEU A 12 -4.98 -45.30 -21.92
C LEU A 12 -3.64 -46.05 -21.82
N PHE A 13 -2.62 -45.43 -21.23
CA PHE A 13 -1.56 -46.14 -20.54
C PHE A 13 -1.46 -45.59 -19.12
N VAL A 14 -1.83 -46.43 -18.15
CA VAL A 14 -1.56 -46.24 -16.73
C VAL A 14 -0.10 -46.63 -16.51
N VAL A 15 0.74 -45.67 -16.12
CA VAL A 15 2.06 -45.93 -15.55
C VAL A 15 2.06 -45.34 -14.14
N MET A 16 1.95 -46.22 -13.14
CA MET A 16 2.33 -45.91 -11.77
C MET A 16 3.83 -45.66 -11.75
N GLY A 17 4.23 -44.39 -11.72
CA GLY A 17 5.59 -43.96 -11.44
C GLY A 17 5.61 -43.26 -10.09
N SER A 18 6.23 -43.91 -9.10
CA SER A 18 6.59 -43.32 -7.81
C SER A 18 7.30 -41.97 -8.03
N LEU A 19 6.66 -40.89 -7.56
CA LEU A 19 7.27 -39.57 -7.43
C LEU A 19 8.41 -39.66 -6.41
N GLN A 20 9.64 -39.88 -6.89
CA GLN A 20 10.82 -39.54 -6.11
C GLN A 20 10.81 -38.02 -5.92
N PHE A 21 10.77 -37.62 -4.65
CA PHE A 21 10.98 -36.26 -4.21
C PHE A 21 12.15 -35.63 -4.96
N GLY A 22 11.88 -34.46 -5.54
CA GLY A 22 12.81 -33.74 -6.40
C GLY A 22 14.17 -33.62 -5.74
N ASN A 23 15.20 -33.97 -6.50
CA ASN A 23 16.57 -33.59 -6.19
C ASN A 23 16.58 -32.09 -5.90
N VAL A 24 17.04 -31.73 -4.70
CA VAL A 24 17.47 -30.38 -4.35
C VAL A 24 18.47 -29.98 -5.44
N VAL A 25 18.04 -29.12 -6.35
CA VAL A 25 18.96 -28.42 -7.25
C VAL A 25 19.76 -27.50 -6.34
N LYS A 26 20.94 -27.96 -5.92
CA LYS A 26 21.99 -27.04 -5.47
C LYS A 26 22.16 -26.03 -6.60
N ALA A 27 21.89 -24.76 -6.31
CA ALA A 27 22.25 -23.67 -7.19
C ALA A 27 23.73 -23.85 -7.58
N GLU A 28 24.01 -23.98 -8.88
CA GLU A 28 25.36 -23.87 -9.38
C GLU A 28 25.91 -22.51 -8.95
N GLN A 29 26.87 -22.50 -8.03
CA GLN A 29 27.77 -21.37 -7.86
C GLN A 29 28.38 -21.11 -9.22
N ASN A 30 28.18 -19.94 -9.84
CA ASN A 30 29.09 -19.48 -10.89
C ASN A 30 28.96 -17.96 -11.09
N GLY A 31 29.73 -17.22 -10.29
CA GLY A 31 30.34 -15.95 -10.71
C GLY A 31 31.56 -16.21 -11.62
N SER A 32 31.55 -17.33 -12.36
CA SER A 32 32.71 -17.84 -13.10
C SER A 32 33.10 -16.99 -14.30
N ASP A 33 32.25 -16.06 -14.72
CA ASP A 33 32.51 -15.10 -15.78
C ASP A 33 33.01 -13.73 -15.27
N VAL A 34 33.14 -13.54 -13.94
CA VAL A 34 33.74 -12.34 -13.37
C VAL A 34 35.26 -12.39 -13.57
N SER A 35 35.85 -11.28 -14.03
CA SER A 35 37.27 -11.22 -14.37
C SER A 35 37.91 -9.88 -14.02
N GLU A 36 39.24 -9.89 -13.95
CA GLU A 36 40.03 -8.69 -13.63
C GLU A 36 40.58 -7.93 -14.84
N VAL A 37 40.19 -8.34 -16.06
CA VAL A 37 40.80 -7.84 -17.30
C VAL A 37 40.49 -6.37 -17.58
N VAL A 38 39.34 -5.88 -17.09
CA VAL A 38 38.98 -4.46 -17.12
C VAL A 38 39.44 -3.81 -15.83
N LYS A 39 40.13 -2.68 -15.89
CA LYS A 39 40.53 -1.89 -14.71
C LYS A 39 39.74 -0.59 -14.65
N LEU A 40 39.41 -0.16 -13.42
CA LEU A 40 38.92 1.20 -13.18
C LEU A 40 40.09 2.17 -13.25
N ILE A 41 39.86 3.31 -13.90
CA ILE A 41 40.80 4.43 -13.97
C ILE A 41 40.29 5.46 -12.96
N ILE A 42 40.75 5.36 -11.71
CA ILE A 42 40.30 6.26 -10.65
C ILE A 42 41.06 7.58 -10.76
N VAL A 43 40.34 8.68 -10.90
CA VAL A 43 40.91 10.03 -11.04
C VAL A 43 40.24 10.97 -10.06
N GLU A 44 41.04 11.74 -9.33
CA GLU A 44 40.56 12.92 -8.61
C GLU A 44 40.82 14.17 -9.48
N LYS A 45 39.76 14.87 -9.86
CA LYS A 45 39.84 16.06 -10.72
C LYS A 45 38.88 17.14 -10.23
N ASP A 46 39.39 18.37 -10.06
CA ASP A 46 38.61 19.54 -9.64
C ASP A 46 37.77 19.35 -8.36
N GLY A 47 38.19 18.42 -7.49
CA GLY A 47 37.51 18.06 -6.26
C GLY A 47 36.50 16.91 -6.38
N PHE A 48 36.36 16.31 -7.56
CA PHE A 48 35.54 15.12 -7.81
C PHE A 48 36.37 13.85 -7.91
N VAL A 49 35.80 12.75 -7.44
CA VAL A 49 36.29 11.38 -7.66
C VAL A 49 35.56 10.79 -8.86
N HIS A 50 36.32 10.26 -9.82
CA HIS A 50 35.82 9.59 -11.02
C HIS A 50 36.35 8.15 -11.17
N PRO A 51 35.50 7.17 -11.54
CA PRO A 51 34.05 7.28 -11.55
C PRO A 51 33.53 7.46 -10.11
N GLY A 52 32.42 8.18 -9.94
CA GLY A 52 31.88 8.46 -8.59
C GLY A 52 30.49 9.07 -8.59
N ILE A 53 29.73 8.93 -9.69
CA ILE A 53 28.33 9.35 -9.74
C ILE A 53 27.45 8.36 -9.00
N SER A 54 27.50 7.07 -9.33
CA SER A 54 26.56 6.08 -8.77
C SER A 54 27.17 5.12 -7.75
N VAL A 55 28.46 4.86 -7.85
CA VAL A 55 29.16 3.83 -7.08
C VAL A 55 30.53 4.36 -6.69
N ASP A 56 30.93 4.08 -5.44
CA ASP A 56 32.29 4.31 -4.98
C ASP A 56 33.23 3.38 -5.76
N PRO A 57 34.29 3.89 -6.42
CA PRO A 57 35.13 3.06 -7.26
C PRO A 57 35.94 2.02 -6.46
N GLU A 58 36.30 2.31 -5.20
CA GLU A 58 36.96 1.36 -4.31
C GLU A 58 35.99 0.27 -3.85
N LYS A 59 34.74 0.63 -3.53
CA LYS A 59 33.71 -0.36 -3.18
C LYS A 59 33.28 -1.21 -4.37
N LEU A 60 33.31 -0.66 -5.59
CA LEU A 60 33.06 -1.43 -6.82
C LEU A 60 34.17 -2.46 -7.08
N GLU A 61 35.44 -2.10 -6.84
CA GLU A 61 36.55 -3.06 -6.85
C GLU A 61 36.35 -4.14 -5.78
N ASN A 62 35.98 -3.76 -4.54
CA ASN A 62 35.65 -4.73 -3.50
C ASN A 62 34.54 -5.69 -3.94
N THR A 63 33.45 -5.18 -4.52
CA THR A 63 32.35 -6.00 -5.06
C THR A 63 32.88 -7.04 -6.06
N ARG A 64 33.75 -6.65 -6.99
CA ARG A 64 34.36 -7.59 -7.93
C ARG A 64 35.17 -8.67 -7.23
N GLN A 65 35.99 -8.29 -6.25
CA GLN A 65 36.79 -9.24 -5.47
C GLN A 65 35.92 -10.23 -4.68
N GLU A 66 34.84 -9.76 -4.07
CA GLU A 66 33.91 -10.62 -3.32
C GLU A 66 33.10 -11.54 -4.24
N LEU A 67 32.77 -11.10 -5.46
CA LEU A 67 32.17 -11.95 -6.49
C LEU A 67 33.11 -13.06 -6.95
N MET A 68 34.39 -12.75 -7.19
CA MET A 68 35.40 -13.75 -7.57
C MET A 68 35.60 -14.80 -6.46
N LYS A 69 35.41 -14.41 -5.19
CA LYS A 69 35.43 -15.34 -4.04
C LYS A 69 34.11 -16.11 -3.86
N GLY A 70 33.05 -15.73 -4.56
CA GLY A 70 31.72 -16.34 -4.43
C GLY A 70 30.99 -15.98 -3.14
N ASN A 71 31.30 -14.82 -2.54
CA ASN A 71 30.75 -14.43 -1.24
C ASN A 71 29.35 -13.82 -1.35
N ASN A 72 28.52 -14.09 -0.34
CA ASN A 72 27.27 -13.38 -0.11
C ASN A 72 27.54 -12.07 0.64
N PRO A 73 26.76 -11.01 0.39
CA PRO A 73 25.56 -10.95 -0.44
C PRO A 73 25.78 -10.78 -1.95
N TRP A 74 26.99 -10.40 -2.39
CA TRP A 74 27.26 -9.98 -3.77
C TRP A 74 26.85 -11.00 -4.83
N ILE A 75 27.18 -12.28 -4.64
CA ILE A 75 26.87 -13.32 -5.63
C ILE A 75 25.36 -13.49 -5.86
N SER A 76 24.56 -13.33 -4.80
CA SER A 76 23.09 -13.38 -4.87
C SER A 76 22.53 -12.24 -5.70
N TYR A 77 23.00 -11.00 -5.47
CA TYR A 77 22.59 -9.83 -6.25
C TYR A 77 23.05 -9.90 -7.71
N TYR A 78 24.28 -10.33 -7.96
CA TYR A 78 24.82 -10.51 -9.31
C TYR A 78 24.01 -11.52 -10.13
N ASN A 79 23.72 -12.69 -9.55
CA ASN A 79 22.92 -13.71 -10.21
C ASN A 79 21.50 -13.23 -10.51
N ALA A 80 20.87 -12.53 -9.57
CA ALA A 80 19.55 -11.95 -9.80
C ALA A 80 19.58 -10.87 -10.88
N MET A 81 20.58 -9.98 -10.91
CA MET A 81 20.74 -8.98 -11.98
C MET A 81 20.87 -9.62 -13.36
N LYS A 82 21.65 -10.71 -13.49
CA LYS A 82 21.85 -11.44 -14.75
C LYS A 82 20.58 -12.10 -15.30
N GLN A 83 19.57 -12.35 -14.47
CA GLN A 83 18.28 -12.89 -14.90
C GLN A 83 17.37 -11.83 -15.54
N THR A 84 17.73 -10.54 -15.48
CA THR A 84 16.89 -9.45 -15.99
C THR A 84 17.09 -9.23 -17.49
N LYS A 85 16.07 -8.66 -18.14
CA LYS A 85 16.14 -8.24 -19.56
C LYS A 85 17.22 -7.18 -19.83
N TYR A 86 17.66 -6.46 -18.80
CA TYR A 86 18.69 -5.42 -18.89
C TYR A 86 20.10 -6.00 -18.99
N ALA A 87 20.31 -7.23 -18.49
CA ALA A 87 21.56 -7.97 -18.59
C ALA A 87 21.69 -8.80 -19.89
N SER A 88 20.68 -8.78 -20.77
CA SER A 88 20.71 -9.53 -22.03
C SER A 88 21.84 -9.03 -22.94
N LEU A 89 22.57 -9.95 -23.56
CA LEU A 89 23.58 -9.63 -24.57
C LEU A 89 22.96 -9.13 -25.89
N LYS A 90 21.69 -9.44 -26.14
CA LYS A 90 20.97 -8.95 -27.33
C LYS A 90 20.80 -7.43 -27.23
N PHE A 91 21.34 -6.72 -28.22
CA PHE A 91 21.18 -5.27 -28.30
C PHE A 91 19.71 -4.89 -28.51
N GLU A 92 19.21 -3.98 -27.67
CA GLU A 92 17.89 -3.38 -27.79
C GLU A 92 17.95 -1.93 -27.29
N SER A 93 17.26 -1.03 -27.98
CA SER A 93 17.07 0.36 -27.59
C SER A 93 15.64 0.79 -27.89
N ALA A 94 15.03 1.52 -26.95
CA ALA A 94 13.72 2.13 -27.09
C ALA A 94 13.74 3.36 -28.01
N ASN A 95 14.91 4.02 -28.15
CA ASN A 95 15.08 5.20 -28.98
C ASN A 95 15.94 4.99 -30.25
N LEU A 96 16.22 3.76 -30.69
CA LEU A 96 16.91 3.54 -31.97
C LEU A 96 15.94 3.65 -33.16
N LYS A 97 16.32 4.42 -34.19
CA LYS A 97 15.66 4.37 -35.51
C LYS A 97 16.02 3.06 -36.22
N ALA A 98 15.02 2.25 -36.53
CA ALA A 98 15.20 0.96 -37.20
C ALA A 98 16.05 1.10 -38.48
N GLY A 99 17.01 0.18 -38.65
CA GLY A 99 17.92 0.15 -39.80
C GLY A 99 19.09 1.14 -39.73
N THR A 100 19.29 1.82 -38.60
CA THR A 100 20.43 2.72 -38.39
C THR A 100 21.37 2.18 -37.30
N ILE A 101 22.58 2.74 -37.23
CA ILE A 101 23.57 2.37 -36.20
C ILE A 101 23.19 3.07 -34.88
N ASP A 102 23.31 4.40 -34.83
CA ASP A 102 23.14 5.21 -33.61
C ASP A 102 22.20 6.42 -33.81
N THR A 103 21.31 6.36 -34.80
CA THR A 103 20.36 7.47 -35.05
C THR A 103 19.15 7.36 -34.12
N PRO A 104 18.80 8.42 -33.37
CA PRO A 104 17.58 8.44 -32.58
C PRO A 104 16.33 8.25 -33.43
N LYS A 105 15.37 7.50 -32.91
CA LYS A 105 14.01 7.37 -33.44
C LYS A 105 13.24 8.67 -33.25
N ASP A 106 13.35 9.27 -32.07
CA ASP A 106 12.88 10.61 -31.75
C ASP A 106 14.07 11.39 -31.17
N SER A 107 14.56 12.38 -31.91
CA SER A 107 15.67 13.23 -31.48
C SER A 107 15.23 14.44 -30.65
N THR A 108 13.94 14.52 -30.29
CA THR A 108 13.35 15.58 -29.48
C THR A 108 13.05 15.10 -28.06
N PHE A 109 12.91 16.03 -27.12
CA PHE A 109 12.49 15.74 -25.75
C PHE A 109 11.39 16.71 -25.31
N LYS A 110 10.16 16.46 -25.79
CA LYS A 110 9.00 17.38 -25.60
C LYS A 110 7.76 16.75 -24.98
N LYS A 111 7.79 15.45 -24.67
CA LYS A 111 6.63 14.69 -24.20
C LYS A 111 7.05 13.50 -23.34
N SER A 112 6.12 13.02 -22.51
CA SER A 112 6.34 11.94 -21.54
C SER A 112 6.88 10.62 -22.14
N ALA A 113 6.62 10.33 -23.41
CA ALA A 113 7.15 9.13 -24.07
C ALA A 113 8.69 9.10 -24.12
N ALA A 114 9.35 10.26 -24.16
CA ALA A 114 10.82 10.33 -24.12
C ALA A 114 11.38 9.87 -22.76
N ASN A 115 10.68 10.11 -21.65
CA ASN A 115 11.06 9.62 -20.32
C ASN A 115 11.06 8.08 -20.26
N VAL A 116 10.04 7.46 -20.86
CA VAL A 116 9.91 6.00 -20.90
C VAL A 116 11.08 5.39 -21.67
N ASN A 117 11.44 5.99 -22.80
CA ASN A 117 12.57 5.54 -23.60
C ASN A 117 13.89 5.74 -22.84
N LEU A 118 14.09 6.89 -22.20
CA LEU A 118 15.31 7.16 -21.41
C LEU A 118 15.42 6.21 -20.22
N SER A 119 14.31 5.90 -19.55
CA SER A 119 14.29 4.95 -18.42
C SER A 119 14.76 3.56 -18.87
N SER A 120 14.20 3.06 -19.98
CA SER A 120 14.58 1.76 -20.54
C SER A 120 16.04 1.74 -20.99
N ASP A 121 16.48 2.75 -21.73
CA ASP A 121 17.81 2.77 -22.35
C ASP A 121 18.91 3.14 -21.36
N GLY A 122 18.68 4.11 -20.47
CA GLY A 122 19.64 4.53 -19.45
C GLY A 122 19.91 3.43 -18.43
N PHE A 123 18.87 2.78 -17.92
CA PHE A 123 19.04 1.66 -16.99
C PHE A 123 19.71 0.45 -17.64
N ARG A 124 19.38 0.17 -18.92
CA ARG A 124 20.06 -0.87 -19.71
C ARG A 124 21.53 -0.50 -19.93
N ALA A 125 21.84 0.73 -20.33
CA ALA A 125 23.21 1.19 -20.54
C ALA A 125 24.05 1.04 -19.27
N TYR A 126 23.49 1.43 -18.11
CA TYR A 126 24.17 1.28 -16.82
C TYR A 126 24.41 -0.19 -16.46
N THR A 127 23.39 -1.04 -16.59
CA THR A 127 23.51 -2.49 -16.34
C THR A 127 24.61 -3.10 -17.21
N GLN A 128 24.65 -2.75 -18.49
CA GLN A 128 25.64 -3.25 -19.45
C GLN A 128 27.05 -2.69 -19.15
N ALA A 129 27.19 -1.44 -18.72
CA ALA A 129 28.48 -0.87 -18.31
C ALA A 129 29.04 -1.55 -17.06
N VAL A 130 28.20 -1.82 -16.06
CA VAL A 130 28.57 -2.60 -14.85
C VAL A 130 28.99 -4.02 -15.23
N LEU A 131 28.20 -4.72 -16.05
CA LEU A 131 28.53 -6.08 -16.50
C LEU A 131 29.81 -6.11 -17.34
N TYR A 132 30.08 -5.08 -18.14
CA TYR A 132 31.36 -4.97 -18.83
C TYR A 132 32.53 -4.90 -17.85
N TYR A 133 32.45 -4.02 -16.86
CA TYR A 133 33.50 -3.91 -15.84
C TYR A 133 33.72 -5.23 -15.10
N LEU A 134 32.64 -5.90 -14.69
CA LEU A 134 32.72 -7.14 -13.92
C LEU A 134 33.23 -8.33 -14.74
N THR A 135 32.89 -8.43 -16.03
CA THR A 135 33.16 -9.64 -16.84
C THR A 135 34.27 -9.48 -17.87
N GLY A 136 34.51 -8.25 -18.34
CA GLY A 136 35.37 -7.97 -19.49
C GLY A 136 34.80 -8.32 -20.86
N ASN A 137 33.54 -8.79 -20.94
CA ASN A 137 32.93 -9.14 -22.23
C ASN A 137 32.58 -7.89 -23.04
N SER A 138 33.29 -7.70 -24.16
CA SER A 138 33.16 -6.54 -25.06
C SER A 138 31.77 -6.33 -25.67
N GLN A 139 30.91 -7.36 -25.70
CA GLN A 139 29.52 -7.17 -26.14
C GLN A 139 28.70 -6.34 -25.13
N TYR A 140 28.97 -6.47 -23.83
CA TYR A 140 28.36 -5.59 -22.82
C TYR A 140 28.81 -4.13 -23.04
N ARG A 141 30.10 -3.92 -23.31
CA ARG A 141 30.62 -2.58 -23.64
C ARG A 141 29.99 -2.03 -24.90
N TYR A 142 29.92 -2.83 -25.97
CA TYR A 142 29.26 -2.50 -27.23
C TYR A 142 27.82 -2.02 -27.00
N ASN A 143 27.03 -2.80 -26.27
CA ASN A 143 25.65 -2.44 -25.97
C ASN A 143 25.55 -1.13 -25.18
N ALA A 144 26.37 -0.97 -24.14
CA ALA A 144 26.36 0.22 -23.28
C ALA A 144 26.75 1.49 -24.05
N ILE A 145 27.89 1.48 -24.75
CA ILE A 145 28.38 2.67 -25.47
C ILE A 145 27.48 3.02 -26.64
N ARG A 146 26.89 2.02 -27.31
CA ARG A 146 25.93 2.24 -28.40
C ARG A 146 24.64 2.91 -27.90
N LEU A 147 24.15 2.52 -26.73
CA LEU A 147 23.02 3.21 -26.08
C LEU A 147 23.37 4.67 -25.77
N VAL A 148 24.53 4.94 -25.17
CA VAL A 148 24.99 6.32 -24.89
C VAL A 148 25.08 7.13 -26.19
N ARG A 149 25.65 6.57 -27.26
CA ARG A 149 25.81 7.23 -28.56
C ARG A 149 24.50 7.49 -29.29
N ILE A 150 23.46 6.69 -29.07
CA ILE A 150 22.11 7.02 -29.55
C ILE A 150 21.65 8.32 -28.86
N TRP A 151 21.79 8.41 -27.54
CA TRP A 151 21.30 9.56 -26.78
C TRP A 151 22.17 10.82 -26.90
N GLU A 152 23.47 10.70 -27.17
CA GLU A 152 24.30 11.87 -27.46
C GLU A 152 24.00 12.49 -28.85
N ASN A 153 23.24 11.80 -29.71
CA ASN A 153 22.81 12.29 -31.03
C ASN A 153 21.43 13.00 -30.99
N MET A 154 20.91 13.31 -29.80
CA MET A 154 19.70 14.13 -29.63
C MET A 154 19.91 15.55 -30.20
N ASN A 155 18.82 16.26 -30.53
CA ASN A 155 18.92 17.64 -30.99
C ASN A 155 18.91 18.60 -29.78
N PRO A 156 20.00 19.31 -29.47
CA PRO A 156 20.09 20.18 -28.28
C PRO A 156 19.05 21.30 -28.23
N ASN A 157 18.47 21.69 -29.37
CA ASN A 157 17.49 22.78 -29.45
C ASN A 157 16.04 22.30 -29.33
N GLU A 158 15.79 20.99 -29.20
CA GLU A 158 14.45 20.39 -29.26
C GLU A 158 14.00 19.81 -27.91
N PHE A 159 14.41 20.45 -26.82
CA PHE A 159 14.00 20.15 -25.45
C PHE A 159 12.92 21.15 -25.01
N GLN A 160 11.83 20.64 -24.44
CA GLN A 160 10.72 21.48 -23.98
C GLN A 160 10.14 20.88 -22.71
N TYR A 161 9.95 21.71 -21.68
CA TYR A 161 9.27 21.32 -20.46
C TYR A 161 7.84 20.83 -20.75
N PHE A 162 7.46 19.71 -20.15
CA PHE A 162 6.10 19.17 -20.17
C PHE A 162 5.68 18.73 -18.75
N ALA A 163 4.39 18.48 -18.56
CA ALA A 163 3.84 18.09 -17.26
C ALA A 163 4.62 16.92 -16.63
N ASP A 164 5.00 17.10 -15.37
CA ASP A 164 5.73 16.13 -14.54
C ASP A 164 7.12 15.71 -15.06
N SER A 165 7.69 16.45 -16.02
CA SER A 165 9.02 16.17 -16.54
C SER A 165 10.13 16.26 -15.46
N HIS A 166 10.01 17.18 -14.50
CA HIS A 166 10.97 17.28 -13.39
C HIS A 166 11.00 16.03 -12.49
N ILE A 167 9.89 15.29 -12.41
CA ILE A 167 9.77 14.06 -11.61
C ILE A 167 10.46 12.89 -12.33
N HIS A 168 10.19 12.74 -13.62
CA HIS A 168 10.48 11.49 -14.34
C HIS A 168 11.73 11.54 -15.23
N VAL A 169 12.45 12.66 -15.28
CA VAL A 169 13.68 12.81 -16.10
C VAL A 169 14.95 12.57 -15.29
N GLY A 170 14.99 13.04 -14.04
CA GLY A 170 16.23 13.10 -13.24
C GLY A 170 16.88 11.73 -13.03
N THR A 171 16.11 10.75 -12.54
CA THR A 171 16.61 9.41 -12.23
C THR A 171 17.02 8.60 -13.47
N PRO A 172 16.22 8.53 -14.56
CA PRO A 172 16.66 7.90 -15.81
C PRO A 172 17.92 8.53 -16.39
N PHE A 173 18.02 9.86 -16.31
CA PHE A 173 19.20 10.62 -16.72
C PHE A 173 20.42 10.27 -15.88
N TYR A 174 20.28 10.17 -14.55
CA TYR A 174 21.34 9.74 -13.63
C TYR A 174 21.97 8.41 -14.07
N TYR A 175 21.19 7.38 -14.41
CA TYR A 175 21.74 6.10 -14.85
C TYR A 175 22.41 6.19 -16.23
N MET A 176 21.87 6.97 -17.16
CA MET A 176 22.52 7.20 -18.46
C MET A 176 23.90 7.84 -18.30
N VAL A 177 24.00 8.88 -17.46
CA VAL A 177 25.27 9.59 -17.21
C VAL A 177 26.24 8.71 -16.40
N SER A 178 25.74 7.92 -15.45
CA SER A 178 26.55 6.95 -14.70
C SER A 178 27.13 5.87 -15.63
N ALA A 179 26.36 5.41 -16.62
CA ALA A 179 26.85 4.47 -17.63
C ALA A 179 27.98 5.10 -18.47
N ALA A 180 27.78 6.34 -18.92
CA ALA A 180 28.79 7.10 -19.66
C ALA A 180 30.08 7.30 -18.84
N GLU A 181 29.95 7.63 -17.55
CA GLU A 181 31.09 7.77 -16.65
C GLU A 181 31.87 6.46 -16.50
N LEU A 182 31.19 5.34 -16.22
CA LEU A 182 31.85 4.03 -16.14
C LEU A 182 32.56 3.65 -17.45
N LEU A 183 31.95 3.95 -18.61
CA LEU A 183 32.58 3.70 -19.91
C LEU A 183 33.84 4.57 -20.15
N ARG A 184 33.82 5.82 -19.67
CA ARG A 184 34.94 6.77 -19.74
C ARG A 184 36.11 6.37 -18.86
N TYR A 185 35.83 5.79 -17.68
CA TYR A 185 36.85 5.45 -16.67
C TYR A 185 37.07 3.93 -16.49
N THR A 186 36.84 3.14 -17.54
CA THR A 186 37.23 1.72 -17.61
C THR A 186 38.19 1.47 -18.77
N THR A 187 39.16 0.59 -18.58
CA THR A 187 40.04 0.16 -19.68
C THR A 187 39.26 -0.60 -20.73
N VAL A 188 39.70 -0.52 -21.99
CA VAL A 188 39.07 -1.17 -23.13
C VAL A 188 39.79 -2.49 -23.44
N VAL A 189 39.04 -3.60 -23.51
CA VAL A 189 39.57 -4.93 -23.86
C VAL A 189 39.72 -5.04 -25.37
N ASP A 190 38.61 -4.95 -26.10
CA ASP A 190 38.61 -4.88 -27.57
C ASP A 190 38.30 -3.45 -28.02
N ALA A 191 39.15 -2.87 -28.86
CA ALA A 191 38.94 -1.52 -29.37
C ALA A 191 37.77 -1.42 -30.36
N VAL A 192 37.38 -2.55 -30.98
CA VAL A 192 36.27 -2.62 -31.94
C VAL A 192 35.41 -3.85 -31.71
N TYR A 193 34.12 -3.76 -32.07
CA TYR A 193 33.17 -4.88 -32.01
C TYR A 193 32.47 -5.09 -33.36
N ASN A 194 32.21 -6.35 -33.70
CA ASN A 194 31.46 -6.75 -34.89
C ASN A 194 30.13 -7.37 -34.48
N ASP A 195 29.02 -6.69 -34.75
CA ASP A 195 27.67 -7.21 -34.53
C ASP A 195 27.14 -7.81 -35.84
N GLY A 196 27.42 -9.10 -36.02
CA GLY A 196 26.95 -9.85 -37.19
C GLY A 196 25.43 -9.97 -37.27
N GLN A 197 24.68 -9.81 -36.16
CA GLN A 197 23.22 -9.88 -36.18
C GLN A 197 22.60 -8.63 -36.80
N ASN A 198 23.20 -7.46 -36.55
CA ASN A 198 22.74 -6.18 -37.10
C ASN A 198 23.57 -5.69 -38.29
N GLY A 199 24.56 -6.46 -38.75
CA GLY A 199 25.41 -6.12 -39.90
C GLY A 199 26.35 -4.94 -39.63
N ILE A 200 26.73 -4.70 -38.38
CA ILE A 200 27.60 -3.59 -37.97
C ILE A 200 29.02 -4.11 -37.79
N MET A 201 29.98 -3.50 -38.48
CA MET A 201 31.38 -3.92 -38.48
C MET A 201 32.29 -2.81 -37.95
N ASN A 202 33.35 -3.19 -37.24
CA ASN A 202 34.39 -2.33 -36.68
C ASN A 202 33.84 -1.19 -35.80
N TYR A 203 32.82 -1.47 -35.00
CA TYR A 203 32.22 -0.47 -34.13
C TYR A 203 33.20 -0.09 -33.01
N ASN A 204 33.63 1.18 -32.94
CA ASN A 204 34.62 1.65 -31.96
C ASN A 204 34.07 1.55 -30.53
N LEU A 205 34.76 0.84 -29.65
CA LEU A 205 34.40 0.71 -28.24
C LEU A 205 35.14 1.69 -27.32
N THR A 206 36.09 2.44 -27.85
CA THR A 206 36.85 3.42 -27.08
C THR A 206 35.99 4.65 -26.81
N TRP A 207 36.01 5.12 -25.56
CA TRP A 207 35.42 6.41 -25.20
C TRP A 207 36.30 7.55 -25.75
N THR A 208 35.70 8.52 -26.41
CA THR A 208 36.42 9.61 -27.08
C THR A 208 36.05 10.98 -26.49
N GLU A 209 36.88 11.98 -26.77
CA GLU A 209 36.54 13.38 -26.45
C GLU A 209 35.29 13.85 -27.19
N GLU A 210 35.05 13.34 -28.41
CA GLU A 210 33.82 13.60 -29.16
C GLU A 210 32.58 13.07 -28.43
N ASP A 211 32.63 11.86 -27.86
CA ASP A 211 31.55 11.30 -27.04
C ASP A 211 31.25 12.22 -25.83
N THR A 212 32.29 12.66 -25.10
CA THR A 212 32.13 13.63 -23.99
C THR A 212 31.48 14.94 -24.45
N ASN A 213 31.96 15.52 -25.56
CA ASN A 213 31.45 16.79 -26.08
C ASN A 213 30.01 16.68 -26.58
N LYS A 214 29.67 15.62 -27.31
CA LYS A 214 28.30 15.39 -27.80
C LYS A 214 27.36 15.11 -26.65
N LEU A 215 27.70 14.21 -25.74
CA LEU A 215 26.83 13.87 -24.62
C LEU A 215 26.55 15.10 -23.77
N THR A 216 27.59 15.90 -23.50
CA THR A 216 27.45 17.16 -22.75
C THR A 216 26.51 18.13 -23.46
N LYS A 217 26.83 18.44 -24.72
CA LYS A 217 26.12 19.47 -25.50
C LYS A 217 24.69 19.08 -25.87
N ASN A 218 24.47 17.83 -26.25
CA ASN A 218 23.23 17.38 -26.89
C ASN A 218 22.25 16.74 -25.90
N LEU A 219 22.72 16.30 -24.73
CA LEU A 219 21.86 15.67 -23.72
C LEU A 219 22.00 16.32 -22.34
N ILE A 220 23.20 16.36 -21.74
CA ILE A 220 23.38 16.79 -20.34
C ILE A 220 22.94 18.24 -20.13
N ASP A 221 23.48 19.18 -20.91
CA ASP A 221 23.15 20.60 -20.74
C ASP A 221 21.66 20.90 -21.06
N PRO A 222 21.07 20.39 -22.15
CA PRO A 222 19.65 20.58 -22.42
C PRO A 222 18.73 19.94 -21.37
N VAL A 223 19.05 18.74 -20.86
CA VAL A 223 18.25 18.09 -19.81
C VAL A 223 18.28 18.90 -18.52
N ILE A 224 19.46 19.30 -18.06
CA ILE A 224 19.60 20.07 -16.82
C ILE A 224 18.86 21.41 -16.93
N SER A 225 19.14 22.18 -17.97
CA SER A 225 18.56 23.52 -18.15
C SER A 225 17.06 23.50 -18.36
N THR A 226 16.52 22.47 -19.01
CA THR A 226 15.07 22.40 -19.31
C THR A 226 14.27 21.81 -18.15
N PHE A 227 14.78 20.79 -17.47
CA PHE A 227 13.99 19.97 -16.55
C PHE A 227 14.46 19.99 -15.10
N LEU A 228 15.78 20.07 -14.86
CA LEU A 228 16.36 19.72 -13.55
C LEU A 228 16.86 20.93 -12.74
N TYR A 229 17.10 22.07 -13.38
CA TYR A 229 17.60 23.26 -12.68
C TYR A 229 16.46 24.05 -12.01
N SER A 230 16.08 23.64 -10.80
CA SER A 230 15.07 24.33 -9.99
C SER A 230 15.15 23.92 -8.52
N ASN A 231 14.89 24.85 -7.61
CA ASN A 231 14.93 24.63 -6.15
C ASN A 231 13.58 24.88 -5.44
N TYR A 232 12.49 24.99 -6.20
CA TYR A 232 11.15 25.31 -5.70
C TYR A 232 10.13 24.20 -5.97
N ARG A 233 10.62 22.98 -6.28
CA ARG A 233 9.76 21.84 -6.56
C ARG A 233 9.12 21.32 -5.28
N TYR A 234 7.94 20.75 -5.46
CA TYR A 234 7.06 20.37 -4.38
C TYR A 234 7.54 19.10 -3.70
N MET A 235 7.94 19.21 -2.43
CA MET A 235 8.30 18.10 -1.54
C MET A 235 9.26 17.10 -2.20
N ASN A 236 8.97 15.80 -2.17
CA ASN A 236 9.86 14.77 -2.72
C ASN A 236 10.20 14.99 -4.21
N GLN A 237 9.35 15.70 -4.96
CA GLN A 237 9.60 16.03 -6.37
C GLN A 237 10.81 16.94 -6.59
N HIS A 238 11.34 17.52 -5.52
CA HIS A 238 12.59 18.28 -5.50
C HIS A 238 13.84 17.39 -5.54
N LEU A 239 13.77 16.18 -4.99
CA LEU A 239 14.93 15.30 -4.90
C LEU A 239 15.31 14.71 -6.27
N TYR A 240 14.32 14.34 -7.09
CA TYR A 240 14.55 13.81 -8.45
C TYR A 240 15.40 14.72 -9.35
N PRO A 241 15.07 16.02 -9.52
CA PRO A 241 15.89 16.90 -10.33
C PRO A 241 17.26 17.16 -9.72
N VAL A 242 17.38 17.22 -8.38
CA VAL A 242 18.67 17.37 -7.68
C VAL A 242 19.60 16.18 -7.97
N ILE A 243 19.09 14.95 -7.88
CA ILE A 243 19.85 13.71 -8.21
C ILE A 243 20.36 13.76 -9.64
N GLY A 244 19.48 14.03 -10.60
CA GLY A 244 19.86 14.09 -12.01
C GLY A 244 20.87 15.20 -12.30
N ALA A 245 20.69 16.39 -11.69
CA ALA A 245 21.60 17.52 -11.86
C ALA A 245 22.99 17.21 -11.28
N MET A 246 23.08 16.63 -10.08
CA MET A 246 24.35 16.20 -9.47
C MET A 246 25.14 15.27 -10.40
N ALA A 247 24.48 14.29 -11.04
CA ALA A 247 25.15 13.38 -11.97
C ALA A 247 25.82 14.13 -13.13
N GLY A 248 25.12 15.09 -13.74
CA GLY A 248 25.68 15.88 -14.82
C GLY A 248 26.76 16.86 -14.36
N TYR A 249 26.64 17.44 -13.16
CA TYR A 249 27.67 18.31 -12.59
C TYR A 249 28.96 17.56 -12.29
N ILE A 250 28.87 16.38 -11.68
CA ILE A 250 30.03 15.50 -11.46
C ILE A 250 30.66 15.15 -12.81
N PHE A 251 29.89 14.63 -13.78
CA PHE A 251 30.42 14.25 -15.10
C PHE A 251 31.19 15.36 -15.82
N LYS A 252 30.77 16.61 -15.62
CA LYS A 252 31.34 17.82 -16.22
C LYS A 252 32.43 18.50 -15.39
N ASP A 253 32.75 17.99 -14.20
CA ASP A 253 33.61 18.64 -13.22
C ASP A 253 33.08 20.04 -12.77
N ASP A 254 31.76 20.26 -12.76
CA ASP A 254 31.13 21.55 -12.41
C ASP A 254 30.90 21.70 -10.90
N LYS A 255 31.99 22.07 -10.20
CA LYS A 255 32.00 22.17 -8.74
C LYS A 255 31.00 23.19 -8.18
N ALA A 256 30.86 24.36 -8.80
CA ALA A 256 29.99 25.41 -8.30
C ALA A 256 28.52 24.98 -8.32
N ARG A 257 28.08 24.32 -9.40
CA ARG A 257 26.72 23.80 -9.50
C ARG A 257 26.47 22.58 -8.61
N TYR A 258 27.50 21.75 -8.42
CA TYR A 258 27.42 20.66 -7.45
C TYR A 258 27.21 21.18 -6.02
N GLU A 259 28.00 22.16 -5.57
CA GLU A 259 27.87 22.74 -4.22
C GLU A 259 26.50 23.39 -4.00
N GLU A 260 25.94 24.02 -5.04
CA GLU A 260 24.56 24.54 -5.05
C GLU A 260 23.53 23.41 -4.89
N ALA A 261 23.67 22.32 -5.64
CA ALA A 261 22.79 21.15 -5.53
C ALA A 261 22.87 20.48 -4.15
N VAL A 262 24.05 20.49 -3.49
CA VAL A 262 24.20 20.03 -2.11
C VAL A 262 23.36 20.89 -1.17
N GLU A 263 23.47 22.22 -1.25
CA GLU A 263 22.66 23.11 -0.41
C GLU A 263 21.16 22.88 -0.62
N TRP A 264 20.74 22.71 -1.88
CA TRP A 264 19.35 22.39 -2.23
C TRP A 264 18.90 21.04 -1.68
N ALA A 265 19.75 20.02 -1.60
CA ALA A 265 19.38 18.73 -1.02
C ALA A 265 19.22 18.81 0.51
N MET A 266 20.08 19.58 1.19
CA MET A 266 20.20 19.54 2.64
C MET A 266 19.28 20.54 3.36
N VAL A 267 19.24 21.80 2.89
CA VAL A 267 18.50 22.90 3.56
C VAL A 267 17.62 23.69 2.59
N ASN A 268 18.13 24.02 1.40
CA ASN A 268 17.44 24.81 0.38
C ASN A 268 16.88 26.14 0.92
N SER A 269 17.75 26.90 1.58
CA SER A 269 17.41 28.16 2.25
C SER A 269 17.00 29.29 1.30
N THR A 270 17.35 29.15 0.01
CA THR A 270 17.13 30.16 -1.03
C THR A 270 15.84 29.96 -1.84
N THR A 271 15.04 28.93 -1.51
CA THR A 271 13.79 28.68 -2.23
C THR A 271 12.76 29.78 -2.00
N GLU A 272 12.08 30.20 -3.08
CA GLU A 272 10.95 31.13 -2.99
C GLU A 272 9.67 30.47 -2.45
N LYS A 273 9.69 29.13 -2.24
CA LYS A 273 8.54 28.35 -1.77
C LYS A 273 8.90 27.50 -0.54
N PRO A 274 9.20 28.13 0.61
CA PRO A 274 9.65 27.42 1.81
C PRO A 274 8.64 26.40 2.34
N ASP A 275 7.33 26.66 2.14
CA ASP A 275 6.25 25.79 2.64
C ASP A 275 6.24 24.40 1.97
N ILE A 276 6.82 24.26 0.78
CA ILE A 276 6.84 22.99 0.03
C ILE A 276 8.26 22.47 -0.19
N ASN A 277 9.20 22.95 0.62
CA ASN A 277 10.62 22.68 0.44
C ASN A 277 10.90 21.16 0.53
N GLY A 278 11.51 20.62 -0.52
CA GLY A 278 11.87 19.20 -0.59
C GLY A 278 13.22 18.82 0.00
N ALA A 279 13.94 19.76 0.61
CA ALA A 279 15.21 19.46 1.26
C ALA A 279 15.04 18.61 2.52
N LEU A 280 16.08 17.84 2.85
CA LEU A 280 16.13 16.94 4.01
C LEU A 280 15.67 17.59 5.31
N LYS A 281 16.13 18.82 5.60
CA LYS A 281 15.75 19.53 6.83
C LYS A 281 14.24 19.78 6.95
N ASN A 282 13.57 20.04 5.81
CA ASN A 282 12.14 20.29 5.79
C ASN A 282 11.34 18.99 5.72
N GLN A 283 11.72 18.05 4.85
CA GLN A 283 11.05 16.76 4.70
C GLN A 283 11.03 15.97 5.99
N PHE A 284 12.18 15.86 6.66
CA PHE A 284 12.29 15.28 7.99
C PHE A 284 12.27 16.41 9.01
N HIS A 285 11.08 16.96 9.26
CA HIS A 285 10.86 18.15 10.08
C HIS A 285 11.06 17.85 11.57
N LEU A 286 11.58 18.81 12.33
CA LEU A 286 11.64 18.69 13.79
C LEU A 286 10.37 19.28 14.40
N ILE A 287 9.56 18.46 15.06
CA ILE A 287 8.47 18.92 15.92
C ILE A 287 9.03 19.15 17.32
N GLU A 288 8.95 20.38 17.80
CA GLU A 288 9.46 20.72 19.12
C GLU A 288 8.52 20.26 20.25
N ALA A 289 9.09 19.91 21.40
CA ALA A 289 8.36 19.47 22.58
C ALA A 289 7.33 20.51 23.08
N ASN A 290 7.58 21.79 22.83
CA ASN A 290 6.74 22.90 23.25
C ASN A 290 5.76 23.38 22.17
N ASP A 291 5.70 22.74 21.00
CA ASP A 291 4.65 23.03 20.02
C ASP A 291 3.28 22.68 20.64
N PRO A 292 2.32 23.60 20.71
CA PRO A 292 1.03 23.36 21.36
C PRO A 292 0.21 22.24 20.69
N ARG A 293 0.54 21.90 19.43
CA ARG A 293 -0.08 20.81 18.68
C ARG A 293 0.61 19.47 18.94
N ASN A 294 1.85 19.45 19.44
CA ASN A 294 2.58 18.22 19.75
C ASN A 294 1.86 17.42 20.85
N PRO A 295 1.38 16.20 20.55
CA PRO A 295 0.61 15.42 21.52
C PRO A 295 1.49 14.75 22.59
N THR A 296 2.80 14.61 22.34
CA THR A 296 3.71 13.81 23.16
C THR A 296 4.41 14.59 24.27
N GLY A 297 4.57 15.91 24.10
CA GLY A 297 5.39 16.76 24.98
C GLY A 297 6.90 16.47 24.91
N VAL A 298 7.37 15.76 23.88
CA VAL A 298 8.78 15.46 23.59
C VAL A 298 9.08 15.84 22.14
N SER A 299 10.27 16.37 21.85
CA SER A 299 10.62 16.69 20.46
C SER A 299 10.83 15.41 19.66
N TYR A 300 10.34 15.37 18.42
CA TYR A 300 10.52 14.22 17.52
C TYR A 300 10.61 14.67 16.06
N ILE A 301 11.18 13.80 15.22
CA ILE A 301 11.22 14.03 13.77
C ILE A 301 9.91 13.55 13.14
N GLN A 302 9.28 14.41 12.34
CA GLN A 302 8.10 14.11 11.54
C GLN A 302 8.48 14.15 10.06
N HIS A 303 8.23 13.05 9.36
CA HIS A 303 8.40 13.00 7.92
C HIS A 303 7.14 13.56 7.25
N LEU A 304 7.22 14.80 6.75
CA LEU A 304 6.07 15.57 6.31
C LEU A 304 5.30 14.91 5.16
N GLU A 305 6.01 14.31 4.20
CA GLU A 305 5.40 13.66 3.03
C GLU A 305 4.41 12.54 3.39
N MET A 306 4.60 11.91 4.55
CA MET A 306 3.69 10.89 5.07
C MET A 306 2.29 11.44 5.35
N GLY A 307 2.11 12.75 5.51
CA GLY A 307 0.78 13.38 5.62
C GLY A 307 0.03 13.45 4.29
N ARG A 308 0.72 13.29 3.15
CA ARG A 308 0.11 13.26 1.81
C ARG A 308 -0.01 11.83 1.28
N ASP A 309 1.12 11.14 1.10
CA ASP A 309 1.18 9.82 0.47
C ASP A 309 2.44 9.04 0.88
N GLN A 310 2.26 7.82 1.39
CA GLN A 310 3.37 6.95 1.83
C GLN A 310 4.26 6.48 0.68
N ALA A 311 3.74 6.37 -0.56
CA ALA A 311 4.60 6.00 -1.69
C ALA A 311 5.66 7.09 -1.95
N HIS A 312 5.28 8.36 -1.87
CA HIS A 312 6.23 9.46 -2.01
C HIS A 312 7.17 9.56 -0.80
N GLY A 313 6.67 9.29 0.42
CA GLY A 313 7.54 9.16 1.60
C GLY A 313 8.58 8.05 1.43
N SER A 314 8.24 6.92 0.81
CA SER A 314 9.22 5.89 0.46
C SER A 314 10.30 6.41 -0.50
N GLY A 315 9.91 7.24 -1.47
CA GLY A 315 10.82 7.95 -2.36
C GLY A 315 11.79 8.85 -1.61
N ASP A 316 11.31 9.66 -0.65
CA ASP A 316 12.20 10.54 0.14
C ASP A 316 13.32 9.77 0.83
N VAL A 317 12.99 8.66 1.49
CA VAL A 317 14.00 7.85 2.20
C VAL A 317 15.02 7.28 1.23
N ILE A 318 14.55 6.73 0.10
CA ILE A 318 15.40 6.12 -0.92
C ILE A 318 16.31 7.17 -1.59
N ASP A 319 15.74 8.30 -1.99
CA ASP A 319 16.45 9.36 -2.69
C ASP A 319 17.42 10.11 -1.78
N LEU A 320 17.05 10.41 -0.54
CA LEU A 320 17.97 11.01 0.44
C LEU A 320 19.10 10.04 0.81
N THR A 321 18.82 8.74 0.88
CA THR A 321 19.86 7.72 1.06
C THR A 321 20.80 7.67 -0.13
N GLY A 322 20.26 7.74 -1.35
CA GLY A 322 21.04 7.79 -2.59
C GLY A 322 21.88 9.07 -2.72
N ILE A 323 21.31 10.23 -2.39
CA ILE A 323 22.07 11.50 -2.31
C ILE A 323 23.19 11.37 -1.28
N ALA A 324 22.90 10.86 -0.07
CA ALA A 324 23.93 10.65 0.95
C ALA A 324 25.06 9.73 0.45
N ARG A 325 24.73 8.69 -0.34
CA ARG A 325 25.72 7.85 -1.02
C ARG A 325 26.55 8.66 -2.03
N ILE A 326 25.94 9.44 -2.93
CA ILE A 326 26.65 10.31 -3.89
C ILE A 326 27.61 11.26 -3.17
N LEU A 327 27.13 11.95 -2.13
CA LEU A 327 27.94 12.90 -1.36
C LEU A 327 29.10 12.21 -0.66
N THR A 328 28.88 11.01 -0.14
CA THR A 328 29.93 10.25 0.54
C THR A 328 31.01 9.76 -0.43
N GLN A 329 30.62 9.31 -1.63
CA GLN A 329 31.55 8.93 -2.72
C GLN A 329 32.44 10.11 -3.12
N GLN A 330 31.88 11.32 -3.13
CA GLN A 330 32.60 12.56 -3.41
C GLN A 330 33.33 13.14 -2.19
N LYS A 331 33.36 12.43 -1.05
CA LYS A 331 33.99 12.87 0.21
C LYS A 331 33.45 14.21 0.72
N THR A 332 32.21 14.54 0.41
CA THR A 332 31.56 15.81 0.73
C THR A 332 31.13 15.87 2.19
N LYS A 333 31.50 16.97 2.86
CA LYS A 333 31.03 17.32 4.20
C LYS A 333 30.20 18.60 4.17
N ILE A 334 29.31 18.73 5.15
CA ILE A 334 28.20 19.68 5.15
C ILE A 334 28.28 20.56 6.39
N ASP A 335 28.10 21.87 6.22
CA ASP A 335 27.93 22.78 7.34
C ASP A 335 26.59 22.47 8.06
N PRO A 336 26.60 22.10 9.36
CA PRO A 336 25.42 21.65 10.08
C PRO A 336 24.32 22.72 10.26
N ILE A 337 24.61 23.99 9.97
CA ILE A 337 23.67 25.11 10.13
C ILE A 337 23.04 25.48 8.79
N ILE A 338 23.89 25.76 7.80
CA ILE A 338 23.45 26.34 6.52
C ILE A 338 23.32 25.29 5.40
N GLY A 339 23.82 24.07 5.58
CA GLY A 339 23.63 22.98 4.62
C GLY A 339 24.53 23.02 3.38
N THR A 340 25.49 23.95 3.31
CA THR A 340 26.45 24.05 2.21
C THR A 340 27.61 23.08 2.38
N VAL A 341 28.35 22.81 1.30
CA VAL A 341 29.64 22.10 1.39
C VAL A 341 30.60 22.87 2.30
N SER A 342 31.32 22.15 3.16
CA SER A 342 32.26 22.73 4.13
C SER A 342 33.43 21.82 4.43
N THR A 343 34.62 22.40 4.56
CA THR A 343 35.85 21.72 4.98
C THR A 343 36.19 22.00 6.45
N ALA A 344 35.34 22.74 7.17
CA ALA A 344 35.55 23.06 8.57
C ALA A 344 35.58 21.79 9.44
N VAL A 345 36.30 21.84 10.57
CA VAL A 345 36.44 20.69 11.48
C VAL A 345 35.10 20.19 12.01
N TYR A 346 34.13 21.09 12.16
CA TYR A 346 32.77 20.78 12.62
C TYR A 346 31.83 20.30 11.50
N ALA A 347 32.27 20.27 10.24
CA ALA A 347 31.46 19.82 9.12
C ALA A 347 31.10 18.33 9.27
N GLN A 348 29.85 18.00 8.97
CA GLN A 348 29.26 16.70 9.20
C GLN A 348 29.19 15.89 7.90
N THR A 349 29.16 14.56 8.02
CA THR A 349 28.78 13.69 6.90
C THR A 349 27.28 13.85 6.61
N PRO A 350 26.81 13.47 5.42
CA PRO A 350 25.37 13.44 5.12
C PRO A 350 24.56 12.64 6.15
N TYR A 351 25.13 11.54 6.67
CA TYR A 351 24.48 10.68 7.66
C TYR A 351 24.51 11.27 9.08
N THR A 352 25.47 12.10 9.44
CA THR A 352 25.51 12.74 10.79
C THR A 352 24.78 14.08 10.83
N PHE A 353 24.48 14.67 9.67
CA PHE A 353 23.81 15.94 9.53
C PHE A 353 22.52 16.06 10.36
N LEU A 354 22.37 17.20 11.05
CA LEU A 354 21.21 17.52 11.91
C LEU A 354 20.87 16.41 12.91
N ASN A 355 21.92 15.85 13.53
CA ASN A 355 21.84 14.75 14.50
C ASN A 355 21.21 13.48 13.89
N GLN A 356 21.80 12.99 12.81
CA GLN A 356 21.37 11.77 12.11
C GLN A 356 19.94 11.87 11.56
N ARG A 357 19.62 13.00 10.93
CA ARG A 357 18.26 13.30 10.49
C ARG A 357 17.68 12.29 9.50
N ILE A 358 18.53 11.74 8.62
CA ILE A 358 18.11 10.68 7.67
C ILE A 358 17.66 9.43 8.44
N LEU A 359 18.40 9.03 9.48
CA LEU A 359 18.06 7.87 10.30
C LEU A 359 16.70 8.03 10.97
N GLU A 360 16.51 9.17 11.64
CA GLU A 360 15.29 9.45 12.40
C GLU A 360 14.06 9.56 11.50
N GLY A 361 14.19 10.21 10.34
CA GLY A 361 13.11 10.31 9.35
C GLY A 361 12.72 8.95 8.77
N ALA A 362 13.71 8.16 8.34
CA ALA A 362 13.50 6.82 7.81
C ALA A 362 12.87 5.87 8.85
N GLU A 363 13.31 5.93 10.11
CA GLU A 363 12.73 5.12 11.19
C GLU A 363 11.24 5.42 11.38
N LYS A 364 10.78 6.67 11.27
CA LYS A 364 9.34 6.97 11.38
C LYS A 364 8.53 6.32 10.26
N LEU A 365 9.02 6.43 9.03
CA LEU A 365 8.37 5.78 7.89
C LEU A 365 8.35 4.26 8.09
N TYR A 366 9.47 3.66 8.42
CA TYR A 366 9.58 2.21 8.57
C TYR A 366 8.68 1.68 9.67
N ARG A 367 8.65 2.34 10.84
CA ARG A 367 7.76 1.96 11.95
C ARG A 367 6.30 1.99 11.53
N TYR A 368 5.87 3.08 10.93
CA TYR A 368 4.49 3.25 10.50
C TYR A 368 4.10 2.21 9.44
N MET A 369 4.98 1.98 8.46
CA MET A 369 4.79 0.97 7.42
C MET A 369 4.82 -0.46 7.95
N GLY A 370 5.51 -0.71 9.07
CA GLY A 370 5.51 -1.99 9.79
C GLY A 370 4.25 -2.25 10.60
N GLY A 371 3.38 -1.25 10.77
CA GLY A 371 2.13 -1.34 11.53
C GLY A 371 2.17 -0.70 12.91
N TYR A 372 3.30 -0.14 13.35
CA TYR A 372 3.37 0.62 14.60
C TYR A 372 2.68 1.99 14.46
N THR A 373 2.25 2.53 15.59
CA THR A 373 1.90 3.94 15.72
C THR A 373 3.17 4.78 15.80
N ILE A 374 3.12 5.99 15.25
CA ILE A 374 4.20 6.99 15.33
C ILE A 374 3.64 8.30 15.91
N PRO A 375 4.46 9.12 16.59
CA PRO A 375 4.01 10.44 17.01
C PRO A 375 3.74 11.30 15.79
N TRP A 376 2.64 12.06 15.81
CA TRP A 376 2.19 12.88 14.69
C TRP A 376 1.56 14.18 15.17
N THR A 377 1.91 15.27 14.49
CA THR A 377 1.39 16.62 14.74
C THR A 377 0.75 17.11 13.46
N GLU A 378 -0.55 17.34 13.50
CA GLU A 378 -1.27 17.98 12.41
C GLU A 378 -0.90 19.46 12.35
N LEU A 379 -0.19 19.84 11.28
CA LEU A 379 0.31 21.20 11.08
C LEU A 379 -0.75 22.13 10.50
N GLY A 380 -1.79 21.60 9.84
CA GLY A 380 -2.92 22.37 9.32
C GLY A 380 -2.63 23.19 8.06
N TYR A 381 -1.48 22.99 7.42
CA TYR A 381 -1.10 23.64 6.16
C TYR A 381 -1.05 22.62 5.01
N GLN A 382 -1.76 22.89 3.90
CA GLN A 382 -1.73 22.10 2.65
C GLN A 382 -2.15 20.62 2.83
N ASP A 383 -2.01 19.80 1.78
CA ASP A 383 -2.38 18.38 1.79
C ASP A 383 -1.53 17.50 2.72
N PHE A 384 -0.26 17.87 2.97
CA PHE A 384 0.67 17.13 3.83
C PHE A 384 0.58 17.48 5.32
N GLY A 385 -0.11 18.58 5.70
CA GLY A 385 -0.21 19.03 7.09
C GLY A 385 -1.31 18.36 7.91
N GLY A 386 -2.10 17.46 7.33
CA GLY A 386 -3.19 16.74 8.00
C GLY A 386 -2.76 15.44 8.67
N GLN A 387 -3.71 14.52 8.87
CA GLN A 387 -3.44 13.16 9.37
C GLN A 387 -2.46 12.41 8.47
N VAL A 388 -1.65 11.56 9.10
CA VAL A 388 -0.76 10.63 8.40
C VAL A 388 -1.57 9.74 7.44
N SER A 389 -1.09 9.63 6.20
CA SER A 389 -1.76 8.91 5.13
C SER A 389 -1.69 7.40 5.36
N GLU A 390 -2.80 6.69 5.24
CA GLU A 390 -2.85 5.22 5.27
C GLU A 390 -2.56 4.58 3.89
N ALA A 391 -2.48 5.41 2.83
CA ALA A 391 -2.24 4.93 1.47
C ALA A 391 -0.94 4.12 1.41
N TYR A 392 -0.95 2.95 0.76
CA TYR A 392 0.21 2.05 0.63
C TYR A 392 0.84 1.53 1.92
N ARG A 393 0.31 1.86 3.11
CA ARG A 393 0.84 1.37 4.38
C ARG A 393 0.92 -0.16 4.39
N GLY A 394 2.02 -0.69 4.92
CA GLY A 394 2.34 -2.13 4.87
C GLY A 394 3.25 -2.56 3.73
N ARG A 395 3.56 -1.72 2.73
CA ARG A 395 4.35 -2.10 1.54
C ARG A 395 5.87 -2.21 1.81
N THR A 396 6.26 -2.85 2.92
CA THR A 396 7.66 -2.93 3.36
C THR A 396 8.53 -3.85 2.51
N GLY A 397 7.96 -4.94 1.97
CA GLY A 397 8.70 -5.93 1.19
C GLY A 397 9.18 -5.45 -0.18
N LEU A 398 8.58 -4.38 -0.72
CA LEU A 398 9.04 -3.77 -1.96
C LEU A 398 10.11 -2.71 -1.67
N TYR A 399 9.76 -1.59 -1.03
CA TYR A 399 10.63 -0.40 -0.96
C TYR A 399 11.76 -0.47 0.05
N PHE A 400 11.63 -1.29 1.08
CA PHE A 400 12.47 -1.15 2.27
C PHE A 400 13.19 -2.45 2.64
N ASN A 401 13.42 -3.27 1.61
CA ASN A 401 14.01 -4.58 1.75
C ASN A 401 15.49 -4.58 1.37
N MET A 402 16.14 -3.43 1.58
CA MET A 402 17.56 -3.20 1.35
C MET A 402 18.20 -2.72 2.65
N SER A 403 19.45 -3.13 2.88
CA SER A 403 20.19 -2.79 4.11
C SER A 403 21.02 -1.51 3.99
N GLU A 404 20.93 -0.75 2.89
CA GLU A 404 21.83 0.37 2.63
C GLU A 404 21.97 1.36 3.79
N LEU A 405 20.86 1.90 4.27
CA LEU A 405 20.91 2.90 5.33
C LEU A 405 21.45 2.29 6.62
N TYR A 406 21.09 1.05 6.93
CA TYR A 406 21.62 0.32 8.08
C TYR A 406 23.15 0.15 7.96
N ASP A 407 23.61 -0.33 6.81
CA ASP A 407 25.02 -0.60 6.54
C ASP A 407 25.85 0.69 6.57
N ALA A 408 25.30 1.80 6.07
CA ALA A 408 25.94 3.12 6.15
C ALA A 408 26.21 3.53 7.61
N TYR A 409 25.20 3.47 8.48
CA TYR A 409 25.42 3.81 9.89
C TYR A 409 26.29 2.79 10.63
N ARG A 410 26.14 1.50 10.32
CA ARG A 410 26.86 0.41 11.00
C ARG A 410 28.35 0.42 10.66
N TYR A 411 28.70 0.55 9.39
CA TYR A 411 30.06 0.34 8.89
C TYR A 411 30.76 1.64 8.50
N MET A 412 30.04 2.66 8.03
CA MET A 412 30.65 3.93 7.60
C MET A 412 30.69 4.95 8.75
N GLU A 413 29.60 5.09 9.50
CA GLU A 413 29.55 5.97 10.68
C GLU A 413 29.99 5.26 11.98
N GLY A 414 30.16 3.93 11.93
CA GLY A 414 30.75 3.15 13.01
C GLY A 414 29.84 2.93 14.23
N MET A 415 28.52 3.06 14.09
CA MET A 415 27.58 2.72 15.16
C MET A 415 27.63 1.22 15.46
N THR A 416 27.48 0.85 16.72
CA THR A 416 27.28 -0.54 17.14
C THR A 416 25.87 -1.03 16.82
N LYS A 417 25.66 -2.35 16.86
CA LYS A 417 24.34 -2.94 16.63
C LYS A 417 23.35 -2.49 17.70
N GLU A 418 23.79 -2.48 18.95
CA GLU A 418 22.99 -2.10 20.11
C GLU A 418 22.60 -0.61 20.06
N GLU A 419 23.49 0.27 19.59
CA GLU A 419 23.18 1.68 19.38
C GLU A 419 22.13 1.87 18.27
N LEU A 420 22.26 1.14 17.17
CA LEU A 420 21.31 1.18 16.06
C LEU A 420 19.94 0.60 16.44
N GLU A 421 19.89 -0.54 17.10
CA GLU A 421 18.64 -1.15 17.56
C GLU A 421 17.90 -0.26 18.57
N LYS A 422 18.64 0.45 19.43
CA LYS A 422 18.05 1.40 20.36
C LYS A 422 17.50 2.65 19.67
N ARG A 423 18.21 3.17 18.67
CA ARG A 423 17.88 4.45 18.02
C ARG A 423 16.88 4.28 16.86
N ALA A 424 17.06 3.23 16.06
CA ALA A 424 16.25 2.88 14.90
C ALA A 424 15.92 1.37 14.91
N PRO A 425 15.05 0.92 15.85
CA PRO A 425 14.70 -0.50 16.00
C PRO A 425 14.06 -1.08 14.74
N GLN A 426 13.22 -0.33 14.02
CA GLN A 426 12.56 -0.88 12.84
C GLN A 426 13.50 -0.99 11.65
N LEU A 427 14.39 -0.02 11.43
CA LEU A 427 15.47 -0.16 10.44
C LEU A 427 16.32 -1.42 10.72
N SER A 428 16.67 -1.64 11.99
CA SER A 428 17.47 -2.80 12.42
C SER A 428 16.72 -4.12 12.22
N PHE A 429 15.44 -4.16 12.57
CA PHE A 429 14.57 -5.31 12.31
C PHE A 429 14.55 -5.66 10.82
N MET A 430 14.44 -4.67 9.93
CA MET A 430 14.35 -4.88 8.49
C MET A 430 15.68 -5.34 7.89
N ALA A 431 16.81 -4.82 8.38
CA ALA A 431 18.13 -5.33 8.02
C ALA A 431 18.30 -6.81 8.43
N ASN A 432 17.81 -7.21 9.61
CA ASN A 432 17.90 -8.60 10.06
C ASN A 432 16.92 -9.55 9.34
N HIS A 433 15.95 -9.03 8.59
CA HIS A 433 14.92 -9.81 7.90
C HIS A 433 14.76 -9.38 6.41
N LEU A 434 15.90 -9.17 5.74
CA LEU A 434 15.94 -8.95 4.29
C LEU A 434 15.34 -10.14 3.54
N THR A 435 14.90 -9.94 2.30
CA THR A 435 14.63 -11.07 1.39
C THR A 435 15.76 -11.30 0.41
N SER A 436 15.71 -12.46 -0.23
CA SER A 436 16.47 -12.73 -1.45
C SER A 436 16.28 -11.61 -2.49
N PRO A 437 17.32 -11.29 -3.29
CA PRO A 437 17.23 -10.35 -4.41
C PRO A 437 16.15 -10.69 -5.44
N SER A 438 15.80 -11.97 -5.58
CA SER A 438 14.56 -12.42 -6.23
C SER A 438 13.56 -12.87 -5.17
N PHE A 439 12.42 -12.21 -5.07
CA PHE A 439 11.46 -12.37 -3.96
C PHE A 439 10.00 -12.31 -4.43
N TYR A 440 9.07 -12.73 -3.58
CA TYR A 440 7.64 -12.58 -3.82
C TYR A 440 7.14 -11.24 -3.31
N ASN A 441 6.48 -10.47 -4.17
CA ASN A 441 5.69 -9.30 -3.81
C ASN A 441 4.21 -9.66 -3.98
N GLY A 442 3.53 -9.95 -2.87
CA GLY A 442 2.30 -10.73 -2.89
C GLY A 442 2.55 -12.09 -3.55
N SER A 443 1.75 -12.46 -4.54
CA SER A 443 1.93 -13.70 -5.31
C SER A 443 2.86 -13.56 -6.53
N ASN A 444 3.43 -12.37 -6.79
CA ASN A 444 4.21 -12.12 -8.00
C ASN A 444 5.72 -12.21 -7.71
N LEU A 445 6.42 -13.03 -8.50
CA LEU A 445 7.88 -13.10 -8.43
C LEU A 445 8.47 -11.81 -8.99
N THR A 446 9.34 -11.19 -8.20
CA THR A 446 9.88 -9.84 -8.37
C THR A 446 11.40 -9.90 -8.21
N ASN A 447 12.14 -9.02 -8.88
CA ASN A 447 13.61 -9.01 -8.88
C ASN A 447 14.14 -7.61 -8.56
N PHE A 448 14.95 -7.46 -7.52
CA PHE A 448 15.43 -6.17 -7.02
C PHE A 448 15.98 -5.26 -8.14
N TRP A 449 16.65 -5.83 -9.15
CA TRP A 449 17.24 -5.10 -10.25
C TRP A 449 16.17 -4.73 -11.28
N GLY A 450 15.75 -3.47 -11.25
CA GLY A 450 14.69 -2.95 -12.10
C GLY A 450 13.29 -2.99 -11.49
N SER A 451 13.10 -3.50 -10.26
CA SER A 451 11.79 -3.49 -9.59
C SER A 451 11.34 -2.11 -9.13
N PHE A 452 12.30 -1.22 -8.87
CA PHE A 452 12.09 0.21 -8.61
C PHE A 452 12.14 1.04 -9.90
N SER A 453 12.33 0.38 -11.05
CA SER A 453 12.47 0.99 -12.36
C SER A 453 11.21 0.73 -13.16
N ASP A 454 10.11 1.34 -12.74
CA ASP A 454 8.89 1.35 -13.54
C ASP A 454 9.15 2.03 -14.90
N ASN A 455 8.12 2.15 -15.75
CA ASN A 455 8.30 2.79 -17.05
C ASN A 455 8.59 4.32 -16.96
N LYS A 456 8.73 4.87 -15.75
CA LYS A 456 9.03 6.28 -15.45
C LYS A 456 9.85 6.40 -14.15
N MET A 457 10.90 5.58 -14.05
CA MET A 457 11.73 5.38 -12.86
C MET A 457 11.98 6.68 -12.09
N THR A 458 11.66 6.68 -10.81
CA THR A 458 11.77 7.84 -9.93
C THR A 458 12.88 7.68 -8.90
N GLU A 459 13.23 6.45 -8.51
CA GLU A 459 14.10 6.17 -7.38
C GLU A 459 15.48 5.62 -7.78
N ILE A 460 16.54 6.02 -7.07
CA ILE A 460 17.90 5.43 -7.13
C ILE A 460 18.15 4.49 -5.95
N GLY A 461 19.11 3.57 -6.02
CA GLY A 461 19.51 2.74 -4.86
C GLY A 461 19.51 1.24 -5.11
N CYS A 462 18.95 0.77 -6.23
CA CYS A 462 19.08 -0.65 -6.59
C CYS A 462 20.54 -1.02 -6.88
N GLU A 463 21.40 -0.05 -7.21
CA GLU A 463 22.85 -0.16 -7.38
C GLU A 463 23.65 -0.23 -6.07
N TYR A 464 23.01 -0.09 -4.90
CA TYR A 464 23.69 -0.14 -3.61
C TYR A 464 24.52 -1.41 -3.42
N TRP A 465 24.10 -2.56 -3.99
CA TRP A 465 24.85 -3.81 -3.87
C TRP A 465 26.28 -3.73 -4.42
N LEU A 466 26.56 -2.76 -5.31
CA LEU A 466 27.89 -2.46 -5.85
C LEU A 466 28.77 -1.66 -4.87
N SER A 467 28.16 -1.05 -3.85
CA SER A 467 28.79 -0.22 -2.82
C SER A 467 28.82 -0.87 -1.42
N ILE A 468 28.37 -2.12 -1.29
CA ILE A 468 28.32 -2.81 0.02
C ILE A 468 29.73 -2.85 0.65
N PRO A 469 29.87 -2.42 1.93
CA PRO A 469 31.13 -2.52 2.67
C PRO A 469 31.65 -3.96 2.78
N SER A 470 32.98 -4.16 2.77
CA SER A 470 33.56 -5.52 2.84
C SER A 470 33.30 -6.21 4.18
N GLU A 471 33.19 -5.42 5.25
CA GLU A 471 32.83 -5.83 6.60
C GLU A 471 31.49 -6.57 6.64
N ARG A 472 30.59 -6.26 5.68
CA ARG A 472 29.27 -6.87 5.57
C ARG A 472 29.30 -8.38 5.36
N ASN A 473 30.35 -8.89 4.72
CA ASN A 473 30.56 -10.33 4.52
C ASN A 473 30.72 -11.09 5.85
N LEU A 474 31.22 -10.40 6.89
CA LEU A 474 31.50 -10.99 8.19
C LEU A 474 30.27 -11.01 9.10
N ASP A 475 29.24 -10.23 8.78
CA ASP A 475 28.02 -10.13 9.59
C ASP A 475 26.96 -11.15 9.16
N LYS A 476 27.00 -12.32 9.80
CA LYS A 476 26.10 -13.44 9.53
C LYS A 476 24.66 -13.19 9.98
N GLU A 477 24.41 -12.24 10.87
CA GLU A 477 23.06 -11.96 11.37
C GLU A 477 22.20 -11.26 10.31
N ILE A 478 22.84 -10.56 9.37
CA ILE A 478 22.20 -9.83 8.30
C ILE A 478 22.35 -10.64 7.00
N ALA A 479 22.18 -11.95 7.05
CA ALA A 479 22.37 -12.80 5.88
C ALA A 479 21.32 -12.50 4.79
N ILE A 480 21.70 -12.65 3.52
CA ILE A 480 20.71 -12.72 2.44
C ILE A 480 20.09 -14.11 2.47
N PRO A 481 18.77 -14.22 2.71
CA PRO A 481 18.15 -15.53 2.73
C PRO A 481 18.07 -16.10 1.31
N ALA A 482 17.93 -17.42 1.23
CA ALA A 482 17.59 -18.08 -0.03
C ALA A 482 16.25 -17.56 -0.56
N GLN A 483 16.04 -17.68 -1.88
CA GLN A 483 14.74 -17.39 -2.47
C GLN A 483 13.67 -18.28 -1.84
N ALA A 484 12.59 -17.65 -1.35
CA ALA A 484 11.44 -18.36 -0.81
C ALA A 484 10.85 -19.32 -1.87
N GLN A 485 10.43 -20.50 -1.43
CA GLN A 485 9.86 -21.53 -2.31
C GLN A 485 8.40 -21.25 -2.68
N ASP A 486 7.73 -20.43 -1.87
CA ASP A 486 6.32 -20.09 -2.01
C ASP A 486 6.11 -18.60 -1.69
N SER A 487 4.90 -18.10 -1.95
CA SER A 487 4.52 -16.70 -1.73
C SER A 487 4.01 -16.40 -0.33
N SER A 488 4.20 -17.30 0.65
CA SER A 488 3.75 -17.06 2.02
C SER A 488 4.48 -15.89 2.69
N VAL A 489 3.81 -15.25 3.65
CA VAL A 489 4.36 -14.13 4.42
C VAL A 489 4.52 -14.56 5.87
N SER A 490 5.76 -14.66 6.34
CA SER A 490 6.10 -15.06 7.72
C SER A 490 5.78 -13.96 8.72
N PHE A 491 5.12 -14.31 9.83
CA PHE A 491 4.87 -13.38 10.93
C PHE A 491 6.15 -12.97 11.64
N VAL A 492 7.13 -13.86 11.75
CA VAL A 492 8.39 -13.54 12.45
C VAL A 492 9.28 -12.66 11.59
N GLU A 493 9.30 -12.87 10.28
CA GLU A 493 10.16 -12.09 9.37
C GLU A 493 9.58 -10.73 9.01
N ARG A 494 8.25 -10.58 9.05
CA ARG A 494 7.57 -9.35 8.61
C ARG A 494 6.72 -8.68 9.67
N GLY A 495 6.17 -9.44 10.62
CA GLY A 495 5.16 -8.96 11.55
C GLY A 495 5.68 -8.04 12.63
N ALA A 496 4.76 -7.23 13.18
CA ALA A 496 4.99 -6.38 14.33
C ALA A 496 4.35 -6.97 15.58
N ILE A 497 5.06 -6.86 16.72
CA ILE A 497 4.51 -7.14 18.06
C ILE A 497 4.16 -5.79 18.68
N LEU A 498 2.87 -5.52 18.81
CA LEU A 498 2.33 -4.26 19.30
C LEU A 498 2.19 -4.29 20.83
N ASP A 499 1.70 -5.41 21.36
CA ASP A 499 1.58 -5.66 22.80
C ASP A 499 2.59 -6.74 23.25
N LYS A 500 3.76 -6.30 23.74
CA LYS A 500 4.80 -7.21 24.26
C LYS A 500 4.41 -7.94 25.54
N SER A 501 3.32 -7.53 26.21
CA SER A 501 2.81 -8.25 27.38
C SER A 501 1.93 -9.45 26.99
N LEU A 502 1.38 -9.43 25.77
CA LEU A 502 0.48 -10.46 25.26
C LEU A 502 1.07 -11.27 24.09
N ALA A 503 2.11 -10.77 23.42
CA ALA A 503 2.71 -11.45 22.27
C ALA A 503 4.24 -11.53 22.39
N SER A 504 4.80 -12.66 21.94
CA SER A 504 6.25 -12.87 21.91
C SER A 504 6.66 -13.88 20.84
N VAL A 505 7.85 -13.70 20.27
CA VAL A 505 8.46 -14.70 19.37
C VAL A 505 8.85 -15.94 20.17
N LYS A 506 8.54 -17.12 19.62
CA LYS A 506 8.91 -18.44 20.15
C LYS A 506 9.53 -19.28 19.05
N LYS A 507 10.33 -20.25 19.46
CA LYS A 507 10.91 -21.26 18.59
C LYS A 507 10.67 -22.64 19.18
N GLU A 508 10.17 -23.55 18.36
CA GLU A 508 9.96 -24.96 18.69
C GLU A 508 10.41 -25.79 17.50
N GLU A 509 11.35 -26.70 17.74
CA GLU A 509 12.04 -27.43 16.68
C GLU A 509 12.62 -26.45 15.62
N GLU A 510 12.27 -26.64 14.35
CA GLU A 510 12.68 -25.80 13.22
C GLU A 510 11.69 -24.66 12.91
N THR A 511 10.58 -24.54 13.66
CA THR A 511 9.56 -23.51 13.42
C THR A 511 9.72 -22.35 14.39
N THR A 512 9.83 -21.14 13.87
CA THR A 512 9.75 -19.89 14.65
C THR A 512 8.40 -19.23 14.37
N TYR A 513 7.70 -18.82 15.42
CA TYR A 513 6.33 -18.29 15.33
C TYR A 513 6.11 -17.19 16.36
N ILE A 514 5.04 -16.41 16.21
CA ILE A 514 4.59 -15.47 17.25
C ILE A 514 3.50 -16.13 18.08
N ARG A 515 3.73 -16.26 19.38
CA ARG A 515 2.72 -16.71 20.35
C ARG A 515 1.96 -15.51 20.88
N VAL A 516 0.64 -15.54 20.78
CA VAL A 516 -0.29 -14.52 21.27
C VAL A 516 -1.16 -15.11 22.36
N LYS A 517 -1.22 -14.42 23.51
CA LYS A 517 -2.17 -14.66 24.59
C LYS A 517 -3.46 -13.90 24.33
N SER A 518 -4.60 -14.56 24.54
CA SER A 518 -5.91 -13.94 24.41
C SER A 518 -6.09 -12.77 25.38
N SER A 519 -6.87 -11.78 24.93
CA SER A 519 -7.43 -10.72 25.76
C SER A 519 -8.94 -10.92 25.92
N ILE A 520 -9.54 -10.39 26.98
CA ILE A 520 -11.01 -10.46 27.16
C ILE A 520 -11.73 -9.58 26.13
N ASN A 521 -11.12 -8.46 25.75
CA ASN A 521 -11.61 -7.53 24.75
C ASN A 521 -10.45 -6.70 24.17
N GLN A 522 -10.73 -5.89 23.13
CA GLN A 522 -9.69 -5.10 22.47
C GLN A 522 -9.21 -3.94 23.35
N GLU A 523 -10.06 -3.36 24.20
CA GLU A 523 -9.74 -2.20 25.05
C GLU A 523 -8.61 -2.47 26.05
N GLN A 524 -8.36 -3.74 26.39
CA GLN A 524 -7.26 -4.15 27.27
C GLN A 524 -5.92 -4.31 26.54
N ILE A 525 -5.91 -4.33 25.20
CA ILE A 525 -4.71 -4.52 24.39
C ILE A 525 -4.04 -3.18 24.13
N LYS A 526 -2.73 -3.09 24.39
CA LYS A 526 -1.95 -1.84 24.34
C LYS A 526 -0.92 -1.84 23.22
N GLU A 527 -0.39 -0.66 22.90
CA GLU A 527 0.84 -0.55 22.11
C GLU A 527 2.03 -0.22 23.02
N THR A 528 2.59 -1.28 23.61
CA THR A 528 3.58 -1.20 24.70
C THR A 528 4.82 -0.37 24.38
N ASP A 529 5.33 -0.45 23.15
CA ASP A 529 6.52 0.31 22.73
C ASP A 529 6.25 1.81 22.61
N TYR A 530 5.09 2.17 22.07
CA TYR A 530 4.68 3.56 21.95
C TYR A 530 4.44 4.16 23.33
N ASP A 531 3.69 3.48 24.19
CA ASP A 531 3.36 3.95 25.54
C ASP A 531 4.60 4.16 26.40
N SER A 532 5.64 3.34 26.20
CA SER A 532 6.94 3.50 26.86
C SER A 532 7.69 4.74 26.37
N GLN A 533 7.64 5.04 25.06
CA GLN A 533 8.33 6.17 24.46
C GLN A 533 7.61 7.51 24.72
N TYR A 534 6.27 7.52 24.69
CA TYR A 534 5.44 8.73 24.79
C TYR A 534 4.37 8.58 25.90
N PRO A 535 4.76 8.41 27.17
CA PRO A 535 3.83 8.10 28.27
C PRO A 535 2.84 9.23 28.61
N LYS A 536 3.03 10.42 28.05
CA LYS A 536 2.15 11.58 28.24
C LYS A 536 1.16 11.78 27.09
N ASP A 537 1.28 11.01 26.02
CA ASP A 537 0.41 11.13 24.87
C ASP A 537 -0.94 10.46 25.13
N ILE A 538 -1.96 11.30 25.35
CA ILE A 538 -3.36 10.92 25.54
C ILE A 538 -4.23 11.23 24.32
N LYS A 539 -3.65 11.80 23.24
CA LYS A 539 -4.40 12.25 22.06
C LYS A 539 -4.32 11.23 20.93
N THR A 540 -3.17 10.60 20.74
CA THR A 540 -2.99 9.61 19.67
C THR A 540 -3.73 8.32 20.01
N ILE A 541 -4.78 8.03 19.24
CA ILE A 541 -5.55 6.79 19.32
C ILE A 541 -4.69 5.62 18.84
N ARG A 542 -4.58 4.58 19.66
CA ARG A 542 -3.78 3.37 19.40
C ARG A 542 -4.18 2.23 20.33
N GLY A 543 -3.73 1.01 20.04
CA GLY A 543 -4.00 -0.20 20.82
C GLY A 543 -5.03 -1.13 20.17
N GLY A 544 -5.61 -2.05 20.91
CA GLY A 544 -6.68 -2.90 20.37
C GLY A 544 -6.24 -4.13 19.60
N ASN A 545 -4.98 -4.25 19.15
CA ASN A 545 -4.47 -5.45 18.45
C ASN A 545 -3.09 -5.87 19.00
N GLN A 546 -2.86 -7.18 19.19
CA GLN A 546 -1.59 -7.66 19.74
C GLN A 546 -0.46 -7.67 18.70
N ILE A 547 -0.79 -7.96 17.43
CA ILE A 547 0.18 -8.11 16.34
C ILE A 547 -0.34 -7.50 15.04
N ALA A 548 0.57 -7.18 14.12
CA ALA A 548 0.25 -6.77 12.75
C ALA A 548 1.11 -7.52 11.74
N LEU A 549 0.62 -7.68 10.51
CA LEU A 549 1.36 -8.30 9.41
C LEU A 549 1.41 -7.39 8.17
N PRO A 550 2.52 -6.67 7.94
CA PRO A 550 2.74 -5.94 6.70
C PRO A 550 3.18 -6.90 5.57
N SER A 551 3.46 -6.34 4.39
CA SER A 551 3.95 -7.05 3.19
C SER A 551 3.01 -8.11 2.61
N LEU A 552 1.78 -8.21 3.11
CA LEU A 552 0.72 -8.94 2.42
C LEU A 552 0.21 -8.11 1.22
N ILE A 553 -0.53 -8.73 0.30
CA ILE A 553 -1.27 -8.04 -0.76
C ILE A 553 -2.64 -8.67 -0.87
N LYS A 554 -3.71 -7.94 -0.51
CA LYS A 554 -5.08 -8.42 -0.68
C LYS A 554 -5.42 -8.53 -2.18
N ILE A 555 -5.57 -9.76 -2.67
CA ILE A 555 -5.80 -10.03 -4.09
C ILE A 555 -7.31 -9.94 -4.38
N ASN A 556 -7.71 -8.91 -5.14
CA ASN A 556 -9.12 -8.73 -5.50
C ASN A 556 -9.47 -9.48 -6.81
N LYS A 557 -9.38 -10.81 -6.78
CA LYS A 557 -9.81 -11.69 -7.88
C LYS A 557 -10.79 -12.75 -7.37
N PRO A 558 -11.87 -13.08 -8.10
CA PRO A 558 -12.86 -14.06 -7.64
C PRO A 558 -12.25 -15.40 -7.23
N GLU A 559 -11.26 -15.88 -7.96
CA GLU A 559 -10.57 -17.15 -7.72
C GLU A 559 -9.58 -17.13 -6.53
N SER A 560 -9.30 -15.96 -5.95
CA SER A 560 -8.35 -15.74 -4.86
C SER A 560 -8.92 -14.83 -3.77
N GLU A 561 -10.22 -14.95 -3.50
CA GLU A 561 -10.90 -14.09 -2.51
C GLU A 561 -10.59 -14.42 -1.05
N PHE A 562 -9.82 -15.49 -0.78
CA PHE A 562 -9.41 -15.92 0.56
C PHE A 562 -7.90 -15.88 0.73
N ASN A 563 -7.48 -15.50 1.94
CA ASN A 563 -6.16 -15.81 2.48
C ASN A 563 -6.33 -16.81 3.62
N SER A 564 -5.28 -17.56 3.96
CA SER A 564 -5.24 -18.39 5.15
C SER A 564 -4.14 -17.99 6.11
N LEU A 565 -4.40 -18.10 7.39
CA LEU A 565 -3.41 -18.00 8.46
C LEU A 565 -3.09 -19.40 8.95
N ARG A 566 -1.81 -19.79 8.89
CA ARG A 566 -1.34 -21.04 9.49
C ARG A 566 -1.16 -20.81 10.99
N ILE A 567 -2.09 -21.35 11.77
CA ILE A 567 -2.17 -21.15 13.23
C ILE A 567 -2.37 -22.47 13.98
N ARG A 568 -2.04 -22.47 15.28
CA ARG A 568 -2.46 -23.51 16.22
C ARG A 568 -2.89 -22.88 17.54
N SER A 569 -3.79 -23.53 18.27
CA SER A 569 -4.35 -23.03 19.53
C SER A 569 -4.52 -24.15 20.56
N ASN A 570 -4.59 -23.76 21.84
CA ASN A 570 -4.92 -24.64 22.95
C ASN A 570 -6.38 -24.52 23.43
N GLY A 571 -7.18 -23.68 22.76
CA GLY A 571 -8.54 -23.33 23.15
C GLY A 571 -9.29 -22.61 22.04
N ASN A 572 -10.59 -22.43 22.23
CA ASN A 572 -11.42 -21.66 21.29
C ASN A 572 -11.21 -20.17 21.53
N ALA A 573 -11.05 -19.39 20.47
CA ALA A 573 -10.93 -17.94 20.53
C ALA A 573 -11.61 -17.28 19.34
N LYS A 574 -11.82 -15.97 19.43
CA LYS A 574 -12.17 -15.12 18.28
C LYS A 574 -10.91 -14.42 17.78
N LEU A 575 -10.72 -14.43 16.48
CA LEU A 575 -9.74 -13.60 15.78
C LEU A 575 -10.47 -12.41 15.19
N LEU A 576 -10.16 -11.22 15.67
CA LEU A 576 -10.60 -9.98 15.04
C LEU A 576 -9.50 -9.50 14.09
N ILE A 577 -9.89 -9.19 12.86
CA ILE A 577 -9.00 -8.68 11.82
C ILE A 577 -9.38 -7.23 11.52
N SER A 578 -8.43 -6.33 11.72
CA SER A 578 -8.66 -4.88 11.69
C SER A 578 -7.77 -4.20 10.63
N SER A 579 -8.21 -3.03 10.16
CA SER A 579 -7.48 -2.19 9.20
C SER A 579 -6.76 -1.01 9.84
N ASN A 580 -6.62 -1.02 11.17
CA ASN A 580 -5.92 -0.02 11.95
C ASN A 580 -5.52 -0.64 13.29
N ASN A 581 -4.69 0.08 14.04
CA ASN A 581 -4.29 -0.31 15.38
C ASN A 581 -5.11 0.42 16.47
N TYR A 582 -6.44 0.39 16.40
CA TYR A 582 -7.30 0.76 17.52
C TYR A 582 -8.50 -0.18 17.62
N TYR A 583 -9.18 -0.19 18.77
CA TYR A 583 -10.29 -1.10 19.02
C TYR A 583 -11.58 -0.67 18.30
N GLY A 584 -12.49 -1.62 18.07
CA GLY A 584 -13.84 -1.35 17.56
C GLY A 584 -14.00 -1.33 16.04
N GLU A 585 -12.91 -1.41 15.28
CA GLU A 585 -12.89 -1.30 13.81
C GLU A 585 -12.50 -2.62 13.10
N ALA A 586 -12.75 -3.76 13.73
CA ALA A 586 -12.51 -5.05 13.08
C ALA A 586 -13.46 -5.21 11.88
N TYR A 587 -12.90 -5.38 10.69
CA TYR A 587 -13.71 -5.57 9.48
C TYR A 587 -14.13 -7.04 9.30
N GLN A 588 -13.52 -7.96 10.04
CA GLN A 588 -13.87 -9.38 10.03
C GLN A 588 -13.62 -10.04 11.39
N GLU A 589 -14.58 -10.87 11.81
CA GLU A 589 -14.43 -11.80 12.93
C GLU A 589 -14.33 -13.24 12.37
N VAL A 590 -13.34 -13.99 12.83
CA VAL A 590 -13.14 -15.41 12.49
C VAL A 590 -13.04 -16.20 13.79
N THR A 591 -13.70 -17.35 13.87
CA THR A 591 -13.53 -18.23 15.04
C THR A 591 -12.27 -19.08 14.86
N ILE A 592 -11.42 -19.10 15.87
CA ILE A 592 -10.31 -20.04 15.99
C ILE A 592 -10.81 -21.23 16.84
N PRO A 593 -11.00 -22.42 16.26
CA PRO A 593 -11.29 -23.63 17.04
C PRO A 593 -10.05 -24.03 17.84
N ASN A 594 -10.24 -24.78 18.93
CA ASN A 594 -9.16 -25.45 19.64
C ASN A 594 -8.51 -26.50 18.71
N THR A 595 -7.31 -26.22 18.23
CA THR A 595 -6.59 -27.14 17.33
C THR A 595 -5.83 -28.23 18.08
N GLN A 596 -5.88 -28.24 19.42
CA GLN A 596 -5.14 -29.17 20.28
C GLN A 596 -3.62 -29.13 20.04
N GLY A 597 -3.10 -27.97 19.64
CA GLY A 597 -1.68 -27.78 19.30
C GLY A 597 -1.30 -28.18 17.86
N GLU A 598 -2.25 -28.65 17.05
CA GLU A 598 -2.00 -28.97 15.64
C GLU A 598 -2.10 -27.73 14.75
N TRP A 599 -1.22 -27.62 13.75
CA TRP A 599 -1.25 -26.51 12.79
C TRP A 599 -2.41 -26.67 11.80
N LYS A 600 -3.22 -25.61 11.67
CA LYS A 600 -4.36 -25.52 10.77
C LYS A 600 -4.30 -24.23 9.94
N ASN A 601 -4.80 -24.28 8.72
CA ASN A 601 -4.87 -23.11 7.84
C ASN A 601 -6.28 -22.51 7.92
N ILE A 602 -6.46 -21.50 8.77
CA ILE A 602 -7.75 -20.86 9.01
C ILE A 602 -7.94 -19.76 7.97
N VAL A 603 -9.01 -19.85 7.18
CA VAL A 603 -9.27 -18.88 6.10
C VAL A 603 -10.04 -17.66 6.57
N TYR A 604 -9.77 -16.53 5.92
CA TYR A 604 -10.56 -15.31 6.05
C TYR A 604 -10.70 -14.64 4.67
N ASN A 605 -11.70 -13.78 4.52
CA ASN A 605 -12.08 -13.24 3.23
C ASN A 605 -11.40 -11.88 3.00
N THR A 606 -10.81 -11.69 1.83
CA THR A 606 -10.05 -10.49 1.46
C THR A 606 -10.71 -9.69 0.34
N ASN A 607 -11.92 -10.08 -0.09
CA ASN A 607 -12.65 -9.42 -1.16
C ASN A 607 -13.14 -8.03 -0.71
N GLY A 608 -12.51 -6.99 -1.25
CA GLY A 608 -12.82 -5.59 -0.94
C GLY A 608 -14.26 -5.16 -1.22
N LYS A 609 -15.02 -5.88 -2.07
CA LYS A 609 -16.45 -5.58 -2.31
C LYS A 609 -17.35 -6.00 -1.15
N LYS A 610 -16.91 -6.95 -0.32
CA LYS A 610 -17.59 -7.36 0.92
C LYS A 610 -17.06 -6.59 2.15
N GLN A 611 -16.04 -5.75 1.97
CA GLN A 611 -15.48 -4.95 3.05
C GLN A 611 -16.18 -3.59 3.15
N ILE A 612 -16.66 -3.31 4.36
CA ILE A 612 -17.60 -2.22 4.63
C ILE A 612 -16.86 -0.89 4.87
N SER A 613 -15.54 -0.86 5.17
CA SER A 613 -14.77 0.38 5.38
C SER A 613 -13.73 0.67 4.26
N ARG A 614 -13.54 1.95 3.92
CA ARG A 614 -12.51 2.43 2.97
C ARG A 614 -11.11 2.14 3.52
N THR A 615 -10.91 2.27 4.84
CA THR A 615 -9.66 1.97 5.54
C THR A 615 -9.18 0.54 5.26
N ALA A 616 -10.08 -0.45 5.29
CA ALA A 616 -9.72 -1.84 5.01
C ALA A 616 -9.44 -2.11 3.52
N ARG A 617 -10.06 -1.35 2.60
CA ARG A 617 -9.77 -1.38 1.15
C ARG A 617 -8.49 -0.63 0.77
N GLN A 618 -8.16 0.44 1.50
CA GLN A 618 -6.95 1.26 1.29
C GLN A 618 -5.71 0.60 1.90
N LEU A 619 -5.88 -0.12 3.00
CA LEU A 619 -4.82 -0.91 3.64
C LEU A 619 -4.71 -2.29 2.97
N ALA A 620 -4.35 -2.27 1.68
CA ALA A 620 -4.21 -3.50 0.89
C ALA A 620 -3.01 -4.36 1.31
N ASN A 621 -2.06 -3.79 2.08
CA ASN A 621 -0.77 -4.43 2.37
C ASN A 621 -0.49 -4.71 3.85
N LEU A 622 -1.47 -4.51 4.73
CA LEU A 622 -1.33 -4.69 6.17
C LEU A 622 -2.66 -5.13 6.78
N ASP A 623 -2.59 -6.07 7.72
CA ASP A 623 -3.69 -6.48 8.59
C ASP A 623 -3.23 -6.45 10.05
N PHE A 624 -4.14 -6.13 10.95
CA PHE A 624 -3.96 -6.18 12.39
C PHE A 624 -4.79 -7.31 12.98
N TYR A 625 -4.27 -8.00 13.99
CA TYR A 625 -4.90 -9.18 14.56
C TYR A 625 -5.08 -9.07 16.06
N SER A 626 -6.31 -9.34 16.51
CA SER A 626 -6.64 -9.47 17.93
C SER A 626 -7.13 -10.88 18.26
N VAL A 627 -6.55 -11.51 19.28
CA VAL A 627 -7.06 -12.78 19.82
C VAL A 627 -7.89 -12.49 21.06
N ILE A 628 -9.19 -12.79 20.99
CA ILE A 628 -10.17 -12.52 22.04
C ILE A 628 -10.73 -13.82 22.61
N SER A 629 -10.73 -13.96 23.94
CA SER A 629 -11.36 -15.06 24.66
C SER A 629 -11.63 -14.68 26.12
N ASP A 630 -12.71 -15.22 26.70
CA ASP A 630 -13.03 -15.13 28.13
C ASP A 630 -12.21 -16.10 28.99
N THR A 631 -11.43 -16.98 28.35
CA THR A 631 -10.51 -17.93 28.96
C THR A 631 -9.07 -17.66 28.54
N ASP A 632 -8.11 -18.25 29.26
CA ASP A 632 -6.68 -18.13 28.92
C ASP A 632 -6.33 -19.05 27.74
N VAL A 633 -6.29 -18.46 26.54
CA VAL A 633 -6.01 -19.15 25.28
C VAL A 633 -4.72 -18.61 24.69
N GLN A 634 -3.90 -19.51 24.18
CA GLN A 634 -2.71 -19.18 23.40
C GLN A 634 -2.93 -19.58 21.95
N VAL A 635 -2.59 -18.68 21.04
CA VAL A 635 -2.61 -18.89 19.60
C VAL A 635 -1.22 -18.60 19.05
N ASP A 636 -0.66 -19.56 18.33
CA ASP A 636 0.61 -19.42 17.64
C ASP A 636 0.37 -19.07 16.16
N PHE A 637 1.06 -18.04 15.65
CA PHE A 637 1.00 -17.56 14.28
C PHE A 637 2.33 -17.83 13.57
N ASP A 638 2.31 -18.62 12.50
CA ASP A 638 3.48 -18.89 11.66
C ASP A 638 3.53 -17.97 10.43
N ARG A 639 2.54 -18.12 9.54
CA ARG A 639 2.52 -17.39 8.25
C ARG A 639 1.12 -17.14 7.70
N LEU A 640 1.01 -16.14 6.84
CA LEU A 640 -0.10 -15.97 5.90
C LEU A 640 0.20 -16.71 4.59
N GLN A 641 -0.81 -17.32 3.99
CA GLN A 641 -0.72 -17.99 2.69
C GLN A 641 -1.83 -17.49 1.76
N TYR A 642 -1.46 -17.21 0.51
CA TYR A 642 -2.42 -16.86 -0.53
C TYR A 642 -3.11 -18.11 -1.06
N ILE A 643 -4.44 -18.10 -1.16
CA ILE A 643 -5.19 -19.22 -1.73
C ILE A 643 -5.31 -19.07 -3.24
N ASN A 644 -4.96 -20.12 -3.98
CA ASN A 644 -5.05 -20.23 -5.43
C ASN A 644 -4.25 -19.19 -6.26
N ALA A 645 -3.55 -18.27 -5.61
CA ALA A 645 -2.62 -17.34 -6.26
C ALA A 645 -1.30 -18.02 -6.68
N ASN A 646 -0.47 -17.32 -7.45
CA ASN A 646 0.83 -17.85 -7.87
C ASN A 646 1.78 -18.05 -6.66
N GLY A 647 2.48 -19.18 -6.62
CA GLY A 647 3.26 -19.60 -5.44
C GLY A 647 2.44 -19.84 -4.16
N GLY A 648 1.11 -19.75 -4.22
CA GLY A 648 0.23 -19.90 -3.06
C GLY A 648 -0.30 -21.32 -2.86
N LEU A 649 -1.03 -21.53 -1.77
CA LEU A 649 -1.67 -22.80 -1.43
C LEU A 649 -2.82 -23.10 -2.41
N LYS A 650 -2.80 -24.28 -3.04
CA LYS A 650 -3.84 -24.70 -4.00
C LYS A 650 -4.91 -25.51 -3.30
N THR A 651 -6.13 -24.97 -3.21
CA THR A 651 -7.27 -25.65 -2.56
C THR A 651 -8.59 -24.95 -2.91
N ASN A 652 -9.69 -25.70 -2.89
CA ASN A 652 -11.03 -25.12 -2.99
C ASN A 652 -11.54 -24.85 -1.57
N VAL A 653 -11.84 -23.58 -1.26
CA VAL A 653 -12.30 -23.20 0.07
C VAL A 653 -13.78 -23.59 0.26
N PRO A 654 -14.12 -24.43 1.25
CA PRO A 654 -15.51 -24.72 1.57
C PRO A 654 -16.18 -23.44 2.07
N THR A 655 -17.18 -22.93 1.35
CA THR A 655 -17.75 -21.60 1.61
C THR A 655 -19.23 -21.71 1.93
N PHE A 656 -19.63 -21.24 3.11
CA PHE A 656 -21.02 -21.28 3.55
C PHE A 656 -21.91 -20.34 2.72
N LYS A 657 -23.11 -20.83 2.36
CA LYS A 657 -24.15 -20.08 1.66
C LYS A 657 -25.18 -19.50 2.64
N GLY A 658 -25.92 -18.51 2.17
CA GLY A 658 -27.06 -17.92 2.88
C GLY A 658 -26.66 -16.80 3.86
N ASN A 659 -27.67 -16.21 4.51
CA ASN A 659 -27.47 -15.17 5.51
C ASN A 659 -27.27 -15.78 6.91
N LEU A 660 -26.02 -16.03 7.27
CA LEU A 660 -25.65 -16.67 8.54
C LEU A 660 -25.72 -15.70 9.74
N SER A 661 -25.84 -14.39 9.48
CA SER A 661 -25.95 -13.37 10.53
C SER A 661 -27.36 -13.28 11.14
N GLN A 662 -28.37 -13.87 10.48
CA GLN A 662 -29.75 -13.87 10.97
C GLN A 662 -29.89 -14.75 12.21
N VAL A 663 -30.49 -14.18 13.26
CA VAL A 663 -30.82 -14.90 14.49
C VAL A 663 -31.88 -15.95 14.21
N GLN A 664 -31.61 -17.18 14.62
CA GLN A 664 -32.53 -18.31 14.54
C GLN A 664 -33.36 -18.37 15.83
N TYR A 665 -34.67 -18.10 15.72
CA TYR A 665 -35.60 -18.19 16.84
C TYR A 665 -36.21 -19.58 16.89
N LEU A 666 -36.09 -20.26 18.03
CA LEU A 666 -36.52 -21.63 18.25
C LEU A 666 -37.44 -21.75 19.47
N LEU A 667 -38.12 -22.89 19.57
CA LEU A 667 -39.00 -23.22 20.68
C LEU A 667 -38.46 -24.39 21.49
N LYS A 668 -38.57 -24.30 22.80
CA LYS A 668 -38.23 -25.37 23.73
C LYS A 668 -38.99 -26.65 23.38
N LYS A 669 -38.28 -27.79 23.36
CA LYS A 669 -38.75 -29.14 23.02
C LYS A 669 -39.23 -29.34 21.57
N VAL A 670 -39.10 -28.34 20.71
CA VAL A 670 -39.41 -28.47 19.28
C VAL A 670 -38.13 -28.83 18.54
N PRO A 671 -38.09 -29.91 17.75
CA PRO A 671 -36.91 -30.25 16.95
C PRO A 671 -36.60 -29.16 15.92
N PHE A 672 -35.33 -28.78 15.86
CA PHE A 672 -34.76 -27.91 14.84
C PHE A 672 -33.84 -28.73 13.94
N GLU A 673 -34.01 -28.54 12.62
CA GLU A 673 -33.17 -29.14 11.60
C GLU A 673 -32.84 -28.09 10.54
N GLN A 674 -31.55 -27.87 10.26
CA GLN A 674 -31.08 -26.96 9.21
C GLN A 674 -29.89 -27.58 8.49
N LYS A 675 -29.94 -27.62 7.16
CA LYS A 675 -28.81 -28.03 6.34
C LYS A 675 -27.89 -26.86 6.04
N MET A 676 -26.60 -27.02 6.35
CA MET A 676 -25.57 -26.06 5.98
C MET A 676 -25.14 -26.29 4.53
N GLU A 677 -25.52 -25.38 3.65
CA GLU A 677 -25.10 -25.44 2.25
C GLU A 677 -23.72 -24.82 2.06
N LEU A 678 -22.85 -25.54 1.34
CA LEU A 678 -21.51 -25.09 0.98
C LEU A 678 -21.35 -24.98 -0.54
N ASP A 679 -20.59 -23.99 -1.00
CA ASP A 679 -19.81 -24.12 -2.22
C ASP A 679 -18.53 -24.91 -1.93
N ASN A 680 -18.06 -25.71 -2.91
CA ASN A 680 -16.86 -26.54 -2.81
C ASN A 680 -16.88 -27.55 -1.64
N ALA A 681 -17.95 -28.33 -1.53
CA ALA A 681 -18.20 -29.26 -0.41
C ALA A 681 -17.37 -30.57 -0.45
N ASP A 682 -16.37 -30.69 -1.33
CA ASP A 682 -15.61 -31.92 -1.50
C ASP A 682 -14.74 -32.24 -0.28
N ASN A 683 -14.88 -33.46 0.26
CA ASN A 683 -14.13 -33.97 1.43
C ASN A 683 -14.22 -33.10 2.70
N VAL A 684 -15.34 -32.42 2.91
CA VAL A 684 -15.55 -31.57 4.09
C VAL A 684 -15.98 -32.41 5.30
N THR A 685 -15.30 -32.19 6.42
CA THR A 685 -15.72 -32.65 7.75
C THR A 685 -16.30 -31.47 8.51
N PHE A 686 -17.52 -31.66 9.04
CA PHE A 686 -18.19 -30.67 9.87
C PHE A 686 -17.94 -30.92 11.36
N SER A 687 -17.80 -29.84 12.12
CA SER A 687 -17.81 -29.89 13.58
C SER A 687 -18.34 -28.58 14.16
N PHE A 688 -18.51 -28.53 15.48
CA PHE A 688 -18.94 -27.33 16.18
C PHE A 688 -17.89 -26.81 17.15
N VAL A 689 -17.93 -25.49 17.33
CA VAL A 689 -17.38 -24.80 18.50
C VAL A 689 -18.55 -24.19 19.27
N ASN A 690 -18.55 -24.36 20.60
CA ASN A 690 -19.55 -23.84 21.54
C ASN A 690 -20.99 -24.33 21.30
N ALA A 691 -21.17 -25.54 20.75
CA ALA A 691 -22.50 -26.12 20.60
C ALA A 691 -23.18 -26.43 21.96
N PRO A 692 -24.48 -26.12 22.12
CA PRO A 692 -25.23 -26.51 23.30
C PRO A 692 -25.38 -28.03 23.38
N LYS A 693 -25.65 -28.53 24.60
CA LYS A 693 -25.85 -29.96 24.84
C LYS A 693 -26.97 -30.51 23.93
N GLY A 694 -26.68 -31.63 23.27
CA GLY A 694 -27.63 -32.34 22.41
C GLY A 694 -27.73 -31.80 20.99
N MET A 695 -27.00 -30.74 20.62
CA MET A 695 -26.86 -30.31 19.23
C MET A 695 -25.84 -31.19 18.51
N THR A 696 -26.19 -31.70 17.34
CA THR A 696 -25.34 -32.54 16.49
C THR A 696 -25.31 -32.02 15.06
N ILE A 697 -24.24 -32.34 14.33
CA ILE A 697 -24.12 -32.07 12.90
C ILE A 697 -23.73 -33.36 12.19
N ASP A 698 -24.51 -33.72 11.18
CA ASP A 698 -24.27 -34.90 10.36
C ASP A 698 -23.15 -34.63 9.34
N SER A 699 -22.61 -35.69 8.73
CA SER A 699 -21.53 -35.58 7.73
C SER A 699 -21.94 -34.82 6.47
N ASP A 700 -23.24 -34.69 6.21
CA ASP A 700 -23.77 -33.93 5.08
C ASP A 700 -24.06 -32.45 5.42
N GLY A 701 -23.67 -32.01 6.62
CA GLY A 701 -23.85 -30.64 7.11
C GLY A 701 -25.21 -30.37 7.76
N THR A 702 -26.04 -31.38 7.99
CA THR A 702 -27.35 -31.20 8.65
C THR A 702 -27.20 -31.03 10.16
N ILE A 703 -27.53 -29.84 10.65
CA ILE A 703 -27.62 -29.51 12.08
C ILE A 703 -28.93 -30.06 12.62
N LYS A 704 -28.89 -30.76 13.75
CA LYS A 704 -30.05 -31.24 14.50
C LYS A 704 -29.95 -30.84 15.96
N TRP A 705 -31.04 -30.28 16.49
CA TRP A 705 -31.10 -29.92 17.90
C TRP A 705 -32.53 -29.88 18.42
N THR A 706 -32.76 -30.43 19.61
CA THR A 706 -34.02 -30.23 20.35
C THR A 706 -33.69 -29.49 21.65
N PRO A 707 -33.88 -28.16 21.71
CA PRO A 707 -33.51 -27.39 22.89
C PRO A 707 -34.37 -27.79 24.10
N ASP A 708 -33.73 -28.02 25.25
CA ASP A 708 -34.40 -28.47 26.48
C ASP A 708 -34.81 -27.31 27.42
N LYS A 709 -34.24 -26.13 27.22
CA LYS A 709 -34.48 -24.91 28.02
C LYS A 709 -34.52 -23.66 27.15
N LYS A 710 -35.21 -22.63 27.65
CA LYS A 710 -35.13 -21.27 27.07
C LYS A 710 -33.73 -20.68 27.26
N THR A 711 -33.42 -19.68 26.46
CA THR A 711 -32.19 -18.88 26.57
C THR A 711 -32.50 -17.53 27.18
N ASP A 712 -31.71 -17.10 28.16
CA ASP A 712 -31.79 -15.72 28.68
C ASP A 712 -30.96 -14.76 27.82
N GLU A 713 -29.86 -15.26 27.21
CA GLU A 713 -29.05 -14.55 26.22
C GLU A 713 -28.87 -15.44 24.98
N PRO A 714 -28.72 -14.87 23.77
CA PRO A 714 -28.53 -15.65 22.55
C PRO A 714 -27.33 -16.60 22.62
N ILE A 715 -27.49 -17.83 22.14
CA ILE A 715 -26.40 -18.81 22.02
C ILE A 715 -25.67 -18.60 20.70
N LEU A 716 -24.36 -18.41 20.76
CA LEU A 716 -23.49 -18.37 19.59
C LEU A 716 -22.86 -19.75 19.37
N VAL A 717 -23.14 -20.36 18.21
CA VAL A 717 -22.55 -21.65 17.82
C VAL A 717 -21.78 -21.45 16.53
N THR A 718 -20.51 -21.85 16.52
CA THR A 718 -19.73 -21.82 15.28
C THR A 718 -19.73 -23.18 14.62
N VAL A 719 -20.11 -23.21 13.34
CA VAL A 719 -19.93 -24.35 12.45
C VAL A 719 -18.55 -24.28 11.82
N VAL A 720 -17.82 -25.38 11.85
CA VAL A 720 -16.48 -25.52 11.26
C VAL A 720 -16.58 -26.46 10.07
N ALA A 721 -16.07 -26.03 8.91
CA ALA A 721 -15.91 -26.84 7.72
C ALA A 721 -14.40 -27.02 7.44
N ASP A 722 -13.90 -28.24 7.61
CA ASP A 722 -12.48 -28.62 7.39
C ASP A 722 -12.39 -29.57 6.18
N ASN A 723 -11.68 -29.19 5.13
CA ASN A 723 -11.46 -30.06 3.96
C ASN A 723 -10.11 -30.82 4.00
N GLY A 724 -9.43 -30.81 5.14
CA GLY A 724 -8.11 -31.38 5.37
C GLY A 724 -6.94 -30.46 5.00
N VAL A 725 -7.19 -29.38 4.24
CA VAL A 725 -6.17 -28.40 3.82
C VAL A 725 -6.41 -27.05 4.47
N VAL A 726 -7.67 -26.59 4.46
CA VAL A 726 -8.12 -25.31 5.04
C VAL A 726 -9.37 -25.52 5.87
N VAL A 727 -9.51 -24.64 6.87
CA VAL A 727 -10.65 -24.58 7.77
C VAL A 727 -11.36 -23.26 7.59
N ASN A 728 -12.66 -23.32 7.28
CA ASN A 728 -13.54 -22.17 7.25
C ASN A 728 -14.58 -22.27 8.37
N THR A 729 -14.95 -21.13 8.96
CA THR A 729 -15.88 -21.08 10.10
C THR A 729 -17.01 -20.11 9.84
N ALA A 730 -18.22 -20.46 10.29
CA ALA A 730 -19.37 -19.57 10.30
C ALA A 730 -20.04 -19.60 11.66
N GLN A 731 -20.42 -18.42 12.18
CA GLN A 731 -21.13 -18.30 13.45
C GLN A 731 -22.64 -18.20 13.19
N LEU A 732 -23.42 -18.99 13.93
CA LEU A 732 -24.88 -18.96 13.99
C LEU A 732 -25.31 -18.45 15.36
N LYS A 733 -26.42 -17.71 15.40
CA LYS A 733 -26.98 -17.15 16.64
C LYS A 733 -28.38 -17.71 16.88
N PHE A 734 -28.62 -18.28 18.06
CA PHE A 734 -29.88 -18.93 18.42
C PHE A 734 -30.53 -18.25 19.62
N VAL A 735 -31.86 -18.09 19.58
CA VAL A 735 -32.69 -17.67 20.72
C VAL A 735 -33.79 -18.71 20.91
N VAL A 736 -33.88 -19.30 22.11
CA VAL A 736 -34.90 -20.32 22.43
C VAL A 736 -35.92 -19.73 23.40
N SER A 737 -37.20 -19.81 23.02
CA SER A 737 -38.33 -19.37 23.84
C SER A 737 -39.15 -20.54 24.38
N ASN A 738 -39.91 -20.36 25.47
CA ASN A 738 -40.71 -21.47 26.01
C ASN A 738 -41.92 -21.83 25.15
N ASN A 739 -42.47 -20.88 24.41
CA ASN A 739 -43.72 -21.01 23.65
C ASN A 739 -43.81 -19.92 22.55
N HIS A 740 -44.83 -20.00 21.70
CA HIS A 740 -45.04 -19.07 20.59
C HIS A 740 -45.11 -17.59 21.02
N HIS A 741 -45.79 -17.29 22.13
CA HIS A 741 -45.92 -15.91 22.63
C HIS A 741 -44.56 -15.34 23.03
N GLU A 742 -43.77 -16.07 23.82
CA GLU A 742 -42.43 -15.61 24.20
C GLU A 742 -41.51 -15.40 22.97
N ALA A 743 -41.61 -16.28 21.96
CA ALA A 743 -40.82 -16.14 20.73
C ALA A 743 -41.21 -14.89 19.93
N TYR A 744 -42.52 -14.63 19.82
CA TYR A 744 -43.05 -13.42 19.20
C TYR A 744 -42.57 -12.16 19.91
N GLU A 745 -42.68 -12.10 21.24
CA GLU A 745 -42.22 -10.94 22.03
C GLU A 745 -40.70 -10.74 21.89
N ALA A 746 -39.91 -11.81 21.87
CA ALA A 746 -38.46 -11.73 21.66
C ALA A 746 -38.13 -11.08 20.31
N VAL A 747 -38.80 -11.48 19.23
CA VAL A 747 -38.64 -10.87 17.90
C VAL A 747 -39.14 -9.43 17.88
N LEU A 748 -40.36 -9.18 18.39
CA LEU A 748 -40.97 -7.85 18.39
C LEU A 748 -40.14 -6.84 19.19
N SER A 749 -39.46 -7.26 20.25
CA SER A 749 -38.58 -6.39 21.06
C SER A 749 -37.39 -5.81 20.27
N THR A 750 -37.03 -6.40 19.13
CA THR A 750 -35.97 -5.89 18.25
C THR A 750 -36.43 -4.74 17.34
N TYR A 751 -37.75 -4.53 17.21
CA TYR A 751 -38.33 -3.41 16.48
C TYR A 751 -38.31 -2.13 17.34
N ASN A 752 -37.75 -1.04 16.80
CA ASN A 752 -37.70 0.25 17.50
C ASN A 752 -38.92 1.13 17.17
N GLN A 753 -39.95 1.05 18.01
CA GLN A 753 -41.19 1.82 17.86
C GLN A 753 -41.03 3.36 17.92
N ASN A 754 -39.90 3.88 18.40
CA ASN A 754 -39.65 5.32 18.51
C ASN A 754 -39.08 5.92 17.21
N GLN A 755 -38.86 5.09 16.19
CA GLN A 755 -38.32 5.51 14.90
C GLN A 755 -39.42 5.57 13.84
N VAL A 756 -39.21 6.44 12.86
CA VAL A 756 -40.08 6.53 11.68
C VAL A 756 -39.40 5.82 10.52
N TYR A 757 -40.10 4.82 9.98
CA TYR A 757 -39.64 4.00 8.86
C TYR A 757 -40.33 4.41 7.57
N THR A 758 -39.76 4.03 6.43
CA THR A 758 -40.45 4.17 5.13
C THR A 758 -41.74 3.35 5.13
N GLN A 759 -42.80 3.88 4.53
CA GLN A 759 -44.09 3.20 4.42
C GLN A 759 -43.94 1.83 3.76
N LYS A 760 -43.10 1.75 2.71
CA LYS A 760 -42.83 0.49 1.99
C LYS A 760 -42.25 -0.60 2.90
N SER A 761 -41.18 -0.30 3.64
CA SER A 761 -40.56 -1.29 4.52
C SER A 761 -41.45 -1.63 5.71
N PHE A 762 -42.17 -0.63 6.24
CA PHE A 762 -43.10 -0.81 7.35
C PHE A 762 -44.33 -1.66 6.99
N LEU A 763 -44.85 -1.53 5.77
CA LEU A 763 -46.00 -2.32 5.31
C LEU A 763 -45.65 -3.81 5.21
N GLU A 764 -44.46 -4.13 4.66
CA GLU A 764 -43.96 -5.51 4.62
C GLU A 764 -43.78 -6.09 6.03
N PHE A 765 -43.17 -5.34 6.95
CA PHE A 765 -43.08 -5.75 8.35
C PHE A 765 -44.46 -5.97 8.99
N SER A 766 -45.39 -5.03 8.80
CA SER A 766 -46.73 -5.07 9.39
C SER A 766 -47.54 -6.27 8.91
N LYS A 767 -47.42 -6.63 7.63
CA LYS A 767 -48.05 -7.81 7.06
C LYS A 767 -47.58 -9.09 7.75
N HIS A 768 -46.28 -9.33 7.83
CA HIS A 768 -45.74 -10.54 8.47
C HIS A 768 -46.05 -10.56 9.98
N LYS A 769 -46.04 -9.39 10.63
CA LYS A 769 -46.48 -9.25 12.02
C LYS A 769 -47.93 -9.72 12.21
N GLU A 770 -48.86 -9.28 11.36
CA GLU A 770 -50.27 -9.68 11.40
C GLU A 770 -50.46 -11.18 11.15
N GLU A 771 -49.67 -11.76 10.24
CA GLU A 771 -49.67 -13.20 9.98
C GLU A 771 -49.25 -14.00 11.23
N VAL A 772 -48.17 -13.58 11.91
CA VAL A 772 -47.75 -14.20 13.19
C VAL A 772 -48.82 -14.02 14.28
N GLU A 773 -49.39 -12.81 14.44
CA GLU A 773 -50.45 -12.54 15.43
C GLU A 773 -51.72 -13.36 15.17
N THR A 774 -52.01 -13.69 13.92
CA THR A 774 -53.12 -14.57 13.54
C THR A 774 -52.85 -16.01 13.97
N LEU A 775 -51.63 -16.51 13.76
CA LEU A 775 -51.22 -17.84 14.20
C LEU A 775 -51.25 -17.98 15.74
N LEU A 776 -50.94 -16.92 16.48
CA LEU A 776 -51.01 -16.90 17.95
C LEU A 776 -52.43 -17.08 18.53
N LYS A 777 -53.47 -16.75 17.76
CA LYS A 777 -54.88 -16.84 18.19
C LYS A 777 -55.49 -18.23 17.99
N GLY A 778 -54.82 -19.11 17.22
CA GLY A 778 -55.29 -20.44 16.86
C GLY A 778 -54.39 -21.57 17.36
N SER A 779 -54.74 -22.82 17.00
CA SER A 779 -53.82 -23.96 17.13
C SER A 779 -53.05 -24.10 15.82
N THR A 780 -51.73 -23.88 15.86
CA THR A 780 -50.85 -23.98 14.70
C THR A 780 -49.74 -25.00 14.94
N GLU A 781 -49.21 -25.59 13.88
CA GLU A 781 -48.01 -26.41 13.96
C GLU A 781 -46.78 -25.53 14.21
N ASP A 782 -45.86 -25.99 15.06
CA ASP A 782 -44.66 -25.22 15.44
C ASP A 782 -43.80 -24.84 14.23
N SER A 783 -43.73 -25.71 13.21
CA SER A 783 -42.98 -25.47 11.97
C SER A 783 -43.55 -24.31 11.16
N ILE A 784 -44.88 -24.23 11.04
CA ILE A 784 -45.57 -23.14 10.33
C ILE A 784 -45.34 -21.83 11.09
N PHE A 785 -45.53 -21.83 12.42
CA PHE A 785 -45.28 -20.66 13.25
C PHE A 785 -43.85 -20.13 13.13
N LEU A 786 -42.85 -21.00 13.27
CA LEU A 786 -41.45 -20.60 13.21
C LEU A 786 -41.03 -20.09 11.83
N THR A 787 -41.60 -20.65 10.75
CA THR A 787 -41.35 -20.16 9.38
C THR A 787 -41.87 -18.73 9.21
N THR A 788 -43.12 -18.47 9.58
CA THR A 788 -43.72 -17.13 9.50
C THR A 788 -43.03 -16.14 10.45
N LEU A 789 -42.60 -16.59 11.63
CA LEU A 789 -41.80 -15.76 12.55
C LEU A 789 -40.46 -15.35 11.92
N ASN A 790 -39.80 -16.23 11.17
CA ASN A 790 -38.55 -15.89 10.47
C ASN A 790 -38.76 -14.87 9.33
N GLU A 791 -39.91 -14.90 8.65
CA GLU A 791 -40.29 -13.86 7.68
C GLU A 791 -40.50 -12.50 8.37
N MET A 792 -41.10 -12.49 9.57
CA MET A 792 -41.18 -11.29 10.42
C MET A 792 -39.78 -10.79 10.83
N VAL A 793 -38.86 -11.68 11.25
CA VAL A 793 -37.46 -11.28 11.54
C VAL A 793 -36.77 -10.66 10.32
N THR A 794 -36.96 -11.28 9.16
CA THR A 794 -36.39 -10.81 7.89
C THR A 794 -36.90 -9.41 7.55
N SER A 795 -38.20 -9.18 7.69
CA SER A 795 -38.82 -7.87 7.42
C SER A 795 -38.46 -6.80 8.46
N ILE A 796 -38.30 -7.14 9.75
CA ILE A 796 -37.75 -6.21 10.76
C ILE A 796 -36.34 -5.77 10.38
N ASN A 797 -35.46 -6.71 10.01
CA ASN A 797 -34.08 -6.40 9.61
C ASN A 797 -33.99 -5.59 8.31
N ALA A 798 -35.06 -5.61 7.49
CA ALA A 798 -35.17 -4.84 6.26
C ALA A 798 -35.84 -3.47 6.45
N LEU A 799 -36.20 -3.09 7.68
CA LEU A 799 -36.78 -1.78 7.97
C LEU A 799 -35.79 -0.65 7.68
N GLU A 800 -36.21 0.30 6.85
CA GLU A 800 -35.41 1.46 6.49
C GLU A 800 -35.96 2.71 7.19
N LEU A 801 -35.12 3.42 7.95
CA LEU A 801 -35.50 4.70 8.54
C LEU A 801 -35.84 5.71 7.44
N LEU A 802 -36.90 6.50 7.65
CA LEU A 802 -37.26 7.59 6.75
C LEU A 802 -36.22 8.72 6.82
N ASN A 803 -35.74 9.00 8.03
CA ASN A 803 -34.81 10.09 8.36
C ASN A 803 -33.61 9.61 9.21
N PRO A 804 -32.75 8.72 8.69
CA PRO A 804 -31.53 8.31 9.37
C PRO A 804 -30.61 9.51 9.59
N LYS A 805 -29.85 9.51 10.69
CA LYS A 805 -29.00 10.62 11.10
C LYS A 805 -27.52 10.22 11.16
N LEU A 806 -26.66 11.17 10.84
CA LEU A 806 -25.23 11.12 11.13
C LEU A 806 -24.99 11.47 12.61
N GLU A 807 -23.77 11.28 13.09
CA GLU A 807 -23.39 11.59 14.47
C GLU A 807 -23.58 13.06 14.83
N ASP A 808 -23.42 13.97 13.86
CA ASP A 808 -23.66 15.40 14.00
C ASP A 808 -25.16 15.79 13.93
N GLY A 809 -26.06 14.82 13.78
CA GLY A 809 -27.51 15.02 13.72
C GLY A 809 -28.06 15.41 12.34
N THR A 810 -27.20 15.57 11.32
CA THR A 810 -27.64 15.85 9.95
C THR A 810 -28.14 14.59 9.24
N PHE A 811 -28.79 14.73 8.08
CA PHE A 811 -29.42 13.62 7.37
C PHE A 811 -28.38 12.67 6.76
N ASN A 812 -28.42 11.39 7.15
CA ASN A 812 -27.54 10.35 6.61
C ASN A 812 -28.09 9.82 5.29
N TYR A 813 -27.77 10.51 4.21
CA TYR A 813 -28.21 10.15 2.86
C TYR A 813 -27.53 8.91 2.26
N TYR A 814 -26.57 8.30 2.97
CA TYR A 814 -25.89 7.07 2.57
C TYR A 814 -26.41 5.81 3.30
N ALA A 815 -27.24 5.97 4.33
CA ALA A 815 -27.67 4.86 5.19
C ALA A 815 -28.31 3.69 4.44
N TYR A 816 -29.07 3.98 3.37
CA TYR A 816 -29.70 2.97 2.53
C TYR A 816 -29.56 3.34 1.05
N ASP A 817 -29.40 2.31 0.21
CA ASP A 817 -29.33 2.43 -1.25
C ASP A 817 -30.58 3.08 -1.86
N SER A 818 -31.72 2.98 -1.18
CA SER A 818 -33.00 3.56 -1.57
C SER A 818 -33.08 5.08 -1.39
N ILE A 819 -32.17 5.71 -0.61
CA ILE A 819 -32.23 7.15 -0.35
C ILE A 819 -31.75 7.94 -1.56
N ILE A 820 -30.61 7.55 -2.13
CA ILE A 820 -30.08 8.10 -3.38
C ILE A 820 -29.88 6.93 -4.34
N PRO A 821 -30.95 6.44 -5.00
CA PRO A 821 -30.84 5.36 -5.98
C PRO A 821 -29.92 5.72 -7.15
N SER A 822 -29.74 7.01 -7.44
CA SER A 822 -28.78 7.46 -8.44
C SER A 822 -28.21 8.84 -8.14
N ALA A 823 -26.93 9.02 -8.46
CA ALA A 823 -26.28 10.32 -8.52
C ALA A 823 -25.54 10.51 -9.85
N THR A 824 -25.50 11.72 -10.39
CA THR A 824 -24.64 12.00 -11.55
C THR A 824 -23.21 12.23 -11.11
N THR A 825 -22.25 11.77 -11.92
CA THR A 825 -20.78 11.96 -11.76
C THR A 825 -20.14 11.31 -10.53
N MET A 826 -20.91 10.80 -9.58
CA MET A 826 -20.44 10.10 -8.38
C MET A 826 -20.93 8.65 -8.35
N ASN A 827 -20.09 7.74 -7.86
CA ASN A 827 -20.51 6.39 -7.50
C ASN A 827 -20.87 6.31 -6.00
N LYS A 828 -21.34 5.14 -5.54
CA LYS A 828 -21.73 4.93 -4.14
C LYS A 828 -20.60 5.13 -3.14
N ASP A 829 -19.38 4.78 -3.49
CA ASP A 829 -18.22 5.01 -2.62
C ASP A 829 -17.94 6.51 -2.49
N ASN A 830 -18.08 7.29 -3.56
CA ASN A 830 -17.95 8.75 -3.49
C ASN A 830 -18.99 9.36 -2.56
N ILE A 831 -20.26 8.94 -2.64
CA ILE A 831 -21.33 9.45 -1.77
C ILE A 831 -21.06 9.10 -0.31
N LYS A 832 -20.58 7.88 -0.04
CA LYS A 832 -20.18 7.43 1.31
C LYS A 832 -19.11 8.34 1.90
N TRP A 833 -18.09 8.66 1.11
CA TRP A 833 -16.94 9.46 1.56
C TRP A 833 -17.34 10.85 2.00
N LEU A 834 -18.41 11.40 1.42
CA LEU A 834 -18.91 12.71 1.81
C LEU A 834 -19.49 12.78 3.23
N VAL A 835 -19.55 11.66 3.97
CA VAL A 835 -20.08 11.58 5.34
C VAL A 835 -19.15 10.86 6.32
N ASP A 836 -17.87 10.67 5.98
CA ASP A 836 -16.93 9.88 6.79
C ASP A 836 -16.04 10.69 7.74
N ASN A 837 -16.17 12.02 7.76
CA ASN A 837 -15.38 12.94 8.57
C ASN A 837 -13.86 12.88 8.25
N ASP A 838 -13.48 12.46 7.05
CA ASP A 838 -12.09 12.44 6.58
C ASP A 838 -11.89 13.40 5.40
N THR A 839 -11.22 14.51 5.68
CA THR A 839 -10.88 15.57 4.71
C THR A 839 -10.00 15.11 3.53
N ALA A 840 -9.40 13.92 3.59
CA ALA A 840 -8.63 13.32 2.51
C ALA A 840 -9.48 12.45 1.57
N THR A 841 -10.66 12.00 2.00
CA THR A 841 -11.68 11.43 1.11
C THR A 841 -12.42 12.55 0.39
N PHE A 842 -13.02 12.27 -0.78
CA PHE A 842 -13.67 13.32 -1.56
C PHE A 842 -14.61 12.75 -2.64
N SER A 843 -15.47 13.62 -3.17
CA SER A 843 -16.42 13.36 -4.26
C SER A 843 -15.87 12.71 -5.54
N GLY A 844 -14.55 12.62 -5.70
CA GLY A 844 -13.89 12.49 -7.00
C GLY A 844 -13.70 13.87 -7.67
N ASP A 845 -12.91 13.90 -8.74
CA ASP A 845 -12.70 15.12 -9.54
C ASP A 845 -13.86 15.29 -10.54
N LEU A 846 -14.88 16.02 -10.14
CA LEU A 846 -16.13 16.20 -10.88
C LEU A 846 -15.93 17.20 -12.03
N ARG A 847 -16.20 16.79 -13.27
CA ARG A 847 -16.12 17.65 -14.47
C ARG A 847 -17.46 18.24 -14.89
N ALA A 848 -18.52 17.90 -14.17
CA ALA A 848 -19.89 18.38 -14.39
C ALA A 848 -20.61 18.41 -13.03
N PRO A 849 -21.75 19.12 -12.92
CA PRO A 849 -22.55 19.14 -11.70
C PRO A 849 -22.97 17.73 -11.26
N SER A 850 -22.93 17.48 -9.96
CA SER A 850 -23.48 16.26 -9.39
C SER A 850 -24.92 16.49 -8.98
N ILE A 851 -25.80 15.57 -9.34
CA ILE A 851 -27.24 15.59 -9.08
C ILE A 851 -27.58 14.36 -8.26
N PHE A 852 -28.14 14.55 -7.07
CA PHE A 852 -28.73 13.47 -6.28
C PHE A 852 -30.21 13.35 -6.63
N ASP A 853 -30.65 12.16 -7.05
CA ASP A 853 -32.06 11.81 -7.23
C ASP A 853 -32.52 11.00 -6.02
N PHE A 854 -33.50 11.51 -5.27
CA PHE A 854 -34.08 10.83 -4.12
C PHE A 854 -35.15 9.78 -4.49
N GLY A 855 -35.41 9.60 -5.79
CA GLY A 855 -36.42 8.70 -6.31
C GLY A 855 -37.80 9.35 -6.42
N PRO A 856 -38.72 8.75 -7.20
CA PRO A 856 -40.04 9.31 -7.45
C PRO A 856 -40.93 9.35 -6.19
N GLU A 857 -40.67 8.47 -5.22
CA GLU A 857 -41.46 8.31 -3.99
C GLU A 857 -41.06 9.31 -2.89
N TYR A 858 -39.97 10.06 -3.05
CA TYR A 858 -39.42 10.89 -1.98
C TYR A 858 -39.07 12.32 -2.43
N LYS A 859 -39.16 13.24 -1.47
CA LYS A 859 -38.62 14.60 -1.57
C LYS A 859 -37.86 14.96 -0.31
N ILE A 860 -36.93 15.89 -0.42
CA ILE A 860 -36.16 16.43 0.72
C ILE A 860 -36.36 17.94 0.85
N SER A 861 -36.64 18.41 2.06
CA SER A 861 -36.48 19.82 2.45
C SER A 861 -35.16 19.99 3.20
N ALA A 862 -34.50 21.13 3.05
CA ALA A 862 -33.26 21.43 3.77
C ALA A 862 -33.28 22.86 4.32
N LYS A 863 -32.65 23.04 5.48
CA LYS A 863 -32.39 24.36 6.09
C LYS A 863 -31.02 24.89 5.73
N ALA A 864 -30.05 23.99 5.58
CA ALA A 864 -28.69 24.33 5.21
C ALA A 864 -27.96 23.14 4.59
N PHE A 865 -26.87 23.47 3.88
CA PHE A 865 -25.91 22.53 3.34
C PHE A 865 -24.52 22.89 3.86
N SER A 866 -23.80 21.97 4.48
CA SER A 866 -22.40 22.19 4.82
C SER A 866 -21.48 21.52 3.83
N PHE A 867 -20.44 22.21 3.39
CA PHE A 867 -19.40 21.69 2.51
C PHE A 867 -18.04 21.84 3.18
N GLN A 868 -17.20 20.83 3.05
CA GLN A 868 -15.78 20.97 3.35
C GLN A 868 -14.96 20.69 2.11
N ALA A 869 -14.04 21.60 1.77
CA ALA A 869 -13.14 21.36 0.65
C ALA A 869 -12.27 20.12 0.91
N ARG A 870 -11.80 19.50 -0.17
CA ARG A 870 -10.78 18.46 -0.07
C ARG A 870 -9.50 19.08 0.50
N ARG A 871 -8.88 18.40 1.48
CA ARG A 871 -7.60 18.83 2.08
C ARG A 871 -6.54 19.09 0.98
N GLY A 872 -5.87 20.23 1.07
CA GLY A 872 -4.89 20.73 0.10
C GLY A 872 -5.49 21.38 -1.16
N PHE A 873 -6.82 21.36 -1.34
CA PHE A 873 -7.49 21.87 -2.54
C PHE A 873 -8.69 22.77 -2.20
N PRO A 874 -8.52 23.84 -1.41
CA PRO A 874 -9.61 24.75 -1.01
C PRO A 874 -10.31 25.43 -2.19
N ASN A 875 -9.61 25.60 -3.31
CA ASN A 875 -10.16 26.19 -4.53
C ASN A 875 -11.17 25.27 -5.23
N ARG A 876 -11.07 23.95 -5.07
CA ARG A 876 -11.88 23.00 -5.86
C ARG A 876 -13.33 22.90 -5.41
N SER A 877 -13.69 23.48 -4.27
CA SER A 877 -15.08 23.67 -3.87
C SER A 877 -15.54 25.12 -3.97
N GLU A 878 -14.65 26.08 -4.23
CA GLU A 878 -14.97 27.52 -4.25
C GLU A 878 -16.02 27.85 -5.33
N GLY A 879 -17.07 28.58 -4.94
CA GLY A 879 -18.14 29.00 -5.84
C GLY A 879 -19.33 28.04 -5.97
N MET A 880 -19.43 27.03 -5.10
CA MET A 880 -20.49 26.01 -5.12
C MET A 880 -21.82 26.55 -4.59
N ASN A 881 -22.90 26.30 -5.31
CA ASN A 881 -24.30 26.47 -4.89
C ASN A 881 -25.05 25.14 -4.92
N VAL A 882 -26.20 25.10 -4.22
CA VAL A 882 -27.14 23.98 -4.27
C VAL A 882 -28.46 24.41 -4.92
N TYR A 883 -28.95 23.57 -5.83
CA TYR A 883 -30.21 23.77 -6.52
C TYR A 883 -31.20 22.64 -6.22
N GLY A 884 -32.49 22.96 -6.14
CA GLY A 884 -33.59 22.01 -6.02
C GLY A 884 -34.38 21.88 -7.32
N SER A 885 -34.87 20.69 -7.62
CA SER A 885 -35.81 20.43 -8.73
C SER A 885 -36.78 19.30 -8.40
N ASN A 886 -37.96 19.32 -9.01
CA ASN A 886 -38.93 18.21 -8.96
C ASN A 886 -39.01 17.41 -10.27
N ASP A 887 -38.43 17.91 -11.37
CA ASP A 887 -38.48 17.30 -12.70
C ASP A 887 -37.10 17.05 -13.33
N GLY A 888 -36.02 17.47 -12.66
CA GLY A 888 -34.64 17.35 -13.14
C GLY A 888 -34.27 18.33 -14.26
N VAL A 889 -35.21 19.20 -14.68
CA VAL A 889 -35.05 20.13 -15.81
C VAL A 889 -35.11 21.57 -15.33
N ASN A 890 -36.09 21.90 -14.48
CA ASN A 890 -36.29 23.23 -13.92
C ASN A 890 -35.63 23.31 -12.54
N TRP A 891 -34.63 24.19 -12.41
CA TRP A 891 -33.78 24.27 -11.22
C TRP A 891 -33.96 25.61 -10.50
N ILE A 892 -34.16 25.55 -9.18
CA ILE A 892 -34.23 26.73 -8.30
C ILE A 892 -33.00 26.73 -7.39
N ILE A 893 -32.25 27.83 -7.37
CA ILE A 893 -31.12 28.00 -6.45
C ILE A 893 -31.61 28.12 -5.01
N LEU A 894 -31.21 27.17 -4.17
CA LEU A 894 -31.64 27.07 -2.77
C LEU A 894 -30.79 27.93 -1.85
N THR A 895 -29.47 27.95 -2.06
CA THR A 895 -28.51 28.60 -1.15
C THR A 895 -28.52 30.13 -1.28
N GLU A 896 -28.34 30.83 -0.16
CA GLU A 896 -28.21 32.30 -0.10
C GLU A 896 -26.83 32.78 -0.55
N THR A 897 -25.81 31.98 -0.26
CA THR A 897 -24.40 32.22 -0.57
C THR A 897 -23.81 31.00 -1.28
N PHE A 898 -22.59 31.16 -1.77
CA PHE A 898 -21.75 30.07 -2.29
C PHE A 898 -20.52 29.88 -1.38
N THR A 899 -19.89 28.72 -1.48
CA THR A 899 -18.63 28.39 -0.78
C THR A 899 -17.47 29.32 -1.18
N THR A 900 -16.55 29.55 -0.26
CA THR A 900 -15.35 30.36 -0.48
C THR A 900 -14.10 29.47 -0.61
N LYS A 901 -12.93 30.09 -0.87
CA LYS A 901 -11.65 29.38 -0.89
C LYS A 901 -11.17 29.08 0.52
N THR A 902 -11.64 27.98 1.10
CA THR A 902 -11.26 27.53 2.45
C THR A 902 -11.28 26.02 2.57
N GLU A 903 -10.46 25.46 3.47
CA GLU A 903 -10.50 24.04 3.85
C GLU A 903 -11.40 23.77 5.07
N ALA A 904 -11.84 24.83 5.75
CA ALA A 904 -12.80 24.72 6.84
C ALA A 904 -14.18 24.32 6.29
N MET A 905 -14.96 23.62 7.12
CA MET A 905 -16.35 23.35 6.79
C MET A 905 -17.15 24.67 6.80
N GLU A 906 -17.84 24.94 5.70
CA GLU A 906 -18.72 26.10 5.53
C GLU A 906 -20.17 25.64 5.45
N THR A 907 -21.07 26.35 6.13
CA THR A 907 -22.51 26.08 6.09
C THR A 907 -23.23 27.15 5.27
N LEU A 908 -23.84 26.75 4.16
CA LEU A 908 -24.68 27.56 3.29
C LEU A 908 -26.14 27.44 3.72
N ARG A 909 -26.76 28.54 4.13
CA ARG A 909 -28.19 28.57 4.47
C ARG A 909 -29.05 28.46 3.21
N VAL A 910 -30.16 27.74 3.32
CA VAL A 910 -31.23 27.77 2.32
C VAL A 910 -32.03 29.06 2.52
N LYS A 911 -32.41 29.71 1.42
CA LYS A 911 -33.23 30.93 1.43
C LYS A 911 -34.50 30.71 2.25
N ASP A 912 -34.84 31.66 3.11
CA ASP A 912 -36.02 31.59 3.98
C ASP A 912 -37.33 31.25 3.24
N SER A 913 -37.50 31.70 1.98
CA SER A 913 -38.68 31.39 1.17
C SER A 913 -38.76 29.93 0.68
N LEU A 914 -37.69 29.15 0.84
CA LEU A 914 -37.54 27.79 0.32
C LEU A 914 -37.28 26.73 1.40
N VAL A 915 -37.06 27.11 2.67
CA VAL A 915 -36.74 26.16 3.76
C VAL A 915 -37.82 25.11 4.02
N ASN A 916 -39.07 25.43 3.69
CA ASN A 916 -40.22 24.52 3.82
C ASN A 916 -40.61 23.85 2.49
N GLU A 917 -39.94 24.21 1.39
CA GLU A 917 -40.15 23.56 0.09
C GLU A 917 -39.37 22.25 0.04
N SER A 918 -39.91 21.27 -0.69
CA SER A 918 -39.28 19.95 -0.84
C SER A 918 -39.06 19.60 -2.31
N PHE A 919 -37.93 18.96 -2.57
CA PHE A 919 -37.44 18.66 -3.92
C PHE A 919 -37.06 17.20 -4.07
N ARG A 920 -37.33 16.61 -5.23
CA ARG A 920 -36.87 15.25 -5.59
C ARG A 920 -35.38 15.23 -5.93
N TYR A 921 -34.86 16.31 -6.52
CA TYR A 921 -33.48 16.39 -6.98
C TYR A 921 -32.74 17.52 -6.28
N LEU A 922 -31.50 17.24 -5.88
CA LEU A 922 -30.54 18.26 -5.47
C LEU A 922 -29.37 18.28 -6.45
N LYS A 923 -28.96 19.46 -6.91
CA LYS A 923 -27.81 19.64 -7.80
C LYS A 923 -26.76 20.53 -7.15
N PHE A 924 -25.52 20.03 -7.12
CA PHE A 924 -24.33 20.70 -6.62
C PHE A 924 -23.53 21.22 -7.82
N GLN A 925 -23.39 22.54 -7.90
CA GLN A 925 -22.82 23.21 -9.07
C GLN A 925 -21.92 24.38 -8.66
N VAL A 926 -20.73 24.46 -9.25
CA VAL A 926 -19.84 25.62 -9.13
C VAL A 926 -20.25 26.66 -10.17
N ASP A 927 -20.82 27.78 -9.72
CA ASP A 927 -21.25 28.89 -10.58
C ASP A 927 -20.22 30.02 -10.63
N TYR A 928 -19.50 30.23 -9.54
CA TYR A 928 -18.59 31.35 -9.36
C TYR A 928 -17.17 30.85 -9.04
N PRO A 929 -16.50 30.18 -10.01
CA PRO A 929 -15.17 29.66 -9.73
C PRO A 929 -14.20 30.79 -9.41
N GLY A 930 -13.32 30.56 -8.44
CA GLY A 930 -12.25 31.48 -8.09
C GLY A 930 -11.15 31.55 -9.16
N ILE A 931 -10.07 32.26 -8.82
CA ILE A 931 -8.90 32.38 -9.71
C ILE A 931 -8.23 31.01 -9.86
N PRO A 932 -7.85 30.59 -11.08
CA PRO A 932 -7.05 29.38 -11.31
C PRO A 932 -5.83 29.31 -10.38
N THR A 933 -5.76 28.29 -9.54
CA THR A 933 -4.65 28.09 -8.58
C THR A 933 -3.98 26.73 -8.71
N ASP A 934 -4.52 25.83 -9.54
CA ASP A 934 -3.89 24.58 -9.96
C ASP A 934 -4.24 24.28 -11.44
N PRO A 935 -3.47 23.41 -12.15
CA PRO A 935 -3.65 23.18 -13.58
C PRO A 935 -5.02 22.66 -14.00
N SER A 936 -5.81 22.11 -13.06
CA SER A 936 -7.11 21.51 -13.34
C SER A 936 -8.29 22.43 -12.99
N TYR A 937 -8.06 23.54 -12.30
CA TYR A 937 -9.10 24.48 -11.86
C TYR A 937 -8.96 25.86 -12.54
N PRO A 938 -10.04 26.45 -13.10
CA PRO A 938 -11.40 25.93 -13.18
C PRO A 938 -11.53 24.83 -14.24
N GLY A 939 -12.35 23.81 -13.96
CA GLY A 939 -12.54 22.66 -14.86
C GLY A 939 -12.83 21.33 -14.15
N ILE A 940 -12.50 21.28 -12.86
CA ILE A 940 -12.94 20.23 -11.93
C ILE A 940 -13.49 20.86 -10.65
N SER A 941 -14.37 20.14 -9.95
CA SER A 941 -14.73 20.43 -8.56
C SER A 941 -14.55 19.18 -7.70
N SER A 942 -14.17 19.37 -6.44
CA SER A 942 -14.02 18.29 -5.48
C SER A 942 -14.18 18.80 -4.06
N PHE A 943 -14.90 18.07 -3.22
CA PHE A 943 -15.10 18.38 -1.80
C PHE A 943 -15.06 17.09 -0.99
N ALA A 944 -14.59 17.20 0.26
CA ALA A 944 -14.43 16.08 1.16
C ALA A 944 -15.72 15.72 1.87
N GLU A 945 -16.44 16.72 2.37
CA GLU A 945 -17.65 16.50 3.17
C GLU A 945 -18.84 17.24 2.59
N LEU A 946 -20.01 16.62 2.72
CA LEU A 946 -21.30 17.25 2.51
C LEU A 946 -22.23 16.88 3.68
N ARG A 947 -22.86 17.88 4.29
CA ARG A 947 -23.93 17.70 5.28
C ARG A 947 -25.21 18.32 4.78
N ILE A 948 -26.32 17.61 4.95
CA ILE A 948 -27.65 18.10 4.64
C ILE A 948 -28.42 18.21 5.95
N ASP A 949 -28.60 19.44 6.45
CA ASP A 949 -29.56 19.68 7.53
C ASP A 949 -30.96 19.68 6.91
N GLY A 950 -31.52 18.48 6.78
CA GLY A 950 -32.77 18.27 6.06
C GLY A 950 -33.61 17.11 6.59
N THR A 951 -34.81 17.06 6.04
CA THR A 951 -35.84 16.07 6.33
C THR A 951 -36.37 15.52 5.00
N ARG A 952 -36.34 14.20 4.86
CA ARG A 952 -36.96 13.46 3.75
C ARG A 952 -38.41 13.15 4.08
N TYR A 953 -39.26 13.31 3.08
CA TYR A 953 -40.69 13.00 3.12
C TYR A 953 -41.04 12.02 2.02
N GLU A 954 -42.07 11.22 2.27
CA GLU A 954 -42.74 10.43 1.24
C GLU A 954 -43.70 11.35 0.47
N VAL A 955 -43.74 11.18 -0.84
CA VAL A 955 -44.74 11.81 -1.69
C VAL A 955 -45.99 10.93 -1.58
N ASN A 956 -46.96 11.36 -0.76
CA ASN A 956 -48.26 10.69 -0.70
C ASN A 956 -48.84 10.55 -2.12
N GLU A 957 -49.33 9.36 -2.47
CA GLU A 957 -50.28 9.20 -3.60
C GLU A 957 -51.55 10.02 -3.37
#